data_AF-V8NXY2-F1
#
_entry.id   AF-V8NXY2-F1
#
_cell.length_a   1.000
_cell.length_b   1.000
_cell.length_c   1.000
_cell.angle_alpha   90.00
_cell.angle_beta   90.00
_cell.angle_gamma   90.00
#
_symmetry.space_group_name_H-M   'P 1'
#
loop_
_entity.id
_entity.type
_entity.pdbx_description
1 polymer ?
#
loop_
_entity_poly.entity_id
_entity_poly.type
_entity_poly.pdbx_seq_one_letter_code
_entity_poly.pdbx_strand_id
1 'polypeptide(L)'
;METKEDLRRKLHQAKKDKLDITAKHNAELSNYESQIAKLRAEVEKGEAVRQSLEYELAVARKEVGIERYSSEEKLGGANKQIEQLQETIRALQQKLNEAEKAFHINKCQWDEKQRRLINELSEKDPQYVITKFILPCVYTKETLECQKEQKNVIESEIMKVAEEEFRCQAEHWKSERNELQFLLQESTSTVQNVHKKVQELEREHSGCSEALRRQASELQFGAERETRLRKELELAMARVKKLEENIEAERAAHLESKFNSEIIQLRIRDLEGALQVEKASQAEAISDLEMFKGKFREVENAYEREKRNAHESLEKFSILQREHLAANEQLNEEVEEKEKIIKDLSETLQDNEKSYKELQAELLLTRKRQAFLAETCENNVRELESLLDSFTMSSQWTAGVHKDKDKPPSFTLVLETLRCTLTDYQNKQEEASNELEKMTVLSEKMAKELEASQHQLRSQTQELQIKHDSLTDTKKELNNLQTKCADRESLIATLKMELQNILHCLEKEKAYCIEYKNEIQKLTETYEKDTEHLVAGCVLIKKSEGILDKFSWSELCTVLQENVDTLILDLNKANEKVSHLEYVCKNKSDTMKEIQQTQEETLKKFAEQMKAQESCWLKQKTDLEQQYSVLLGEVHTRAQVQYFCQETINF
;
A
#
# COMPACT_ATOMS: atom_id res chain seq x y z
N MET A 1 -0.54 59.33 -16.47
CA MET A 1 -0.07 58.20 -17.31
C MET A 1 1.21 57.69 -16.71
N GLU A 2 1.50 56.38 -16.74
CA GLU A 2 2.83 55.89 -16.37
C GLU A 2 3.84 56.22 -17.47
N THR A 3 5.10 56.52 -17.10
CA THR A 3 6.14 56.84 -18.07
C THR A 3 6.80 55.58 -18.64
N LYS A 4 7.48 55.73 -19.78
CA LYS A 4 8.30 54.67 -20.40
C LYS A 4 9.38 54.14 -19.44
N GLU A 5 9.91 55.00 -18.58
CA GLU A 5 10.87 54.67 -17.53
C GLU A 5 10.24 53.87 -16.36
N ASP A 6 8.97 54.12 -16.02
CA ASP A 6 8.26 53.33 -14.99
C ASP A 6 8.00 51.91 -15.48
N LEU A 7 7.54 51.76 -16.73
CA LEU A 7 7.34 50.46 -17.37
C LEU A 7 8.65 49.67 -17.51
N ARG A 8 9.76 50.35 -17.84
CA ARG A 8 11.11 49.76 -17.83
C ARG A 8 11.49 49.28 -16.42
N ARG A 9 11.34 50.12 -15.39
CA ARG A 9 11.64 49.73 -13.99
C ARG A 9 10.80 48.54 -13.53
N LYS A 10 9.49 48.51 -13.81
CA LYS A 10 8.61 47.35 -13.55
C LYS A 10 9.07 46.09 -14.27
N LEU A 11 9.44 46.17 -15.55
CA LEU A 11 9.93 45.02 -16.32
C LEU A 11 11.26 44.48 -15.79
N HIS A 12 12.17 45.35 -15.34
CA HIS A 12 13.42 44.92 -14.70
C HIS A 12 13.17 44.26 -13.34
N GLN A 13 12.25 44.81 -12.53
CA GLN A 13 11.86 44.20 -11.25
C GLN A 13 11.24 42.82 -11.46
N ALA A 14 10.22 42.69 -12.32
CA ALA A 14 9.58 41.40 -12.61
C ALA A 14 10.55 40.34 -13.20
N LYS A 15 11.57 40.78 -13.96
CA LYS A 15 12.66 39.88 -14.41
C LYS A 15 13.56 39.43 -13.26
N LYS A 16 13.86 40.31 -12.30
CA LYS A 16 14.60 39.95 -11.08
C LYS A 16 13.78 38.99 -10.21
N ASP A 17 12.52 39.31 -9.95
CA ASP A 17 11.63 38.48 -9.13
C ASP A 17 11.48 37.07 -9.73
N LYS A 18 11.36 36.96 -11.06
CA LYS A 18 11.37 35.66 -11.76
C LYS A 18 12.69 34.91 -11.55
N LEU A 19 13.84 35.57 -11.61
CA LEU A 19 15.15 34.93 -11.37
C LEU A 19 15.27 34.47 -9.92
N ASP A 20 14.88 35.30 -8.95
CA ASP A 20 14.93 34.97 -7.52
C ASP A 20 13.99 33.79 -7.18
N ILE A 21 12.79 33.72 -7.80
CA ILE A 21 11.87 32.57 -7.70
C ILE A 21 12.48 31.32 -8.35
N THR A 22 13.08 31.44 -9.54
CA THR A 22 13.72 30.31 -10.24
C THR A 22 14.91 29.76 -9.44
N ALA A 23 15.71 30.63 -8.82
CA ALA A 23 16.83 30.25 -7.98
C ALA A 23 16.38 29.49 -6.72
N LYS A 24 15.31 29.94 -6.05
CA LYS A 24 14.69 29.22 -4.93
C LYS A 24 14.18 27.85 -5.34
N HIS A 25 13.41 27.77 -6.42
CA HIS A 25 12.88 26.51 -6.93
C HIS A 25 13.99 25.50 -7.28
N ASN A 26 15.08 25.95 -7.90
CA ASN A 26 16.24 25.09 -8.21
C ASN A 26 16.96 24.61 -6.94
N ALA A 27 17.05 25.43 -5.90
CA ALA A 27 17.61 25.04 -4.61
C ALA A 27 16.71 24.04 -3.85
N GLU A 28 15.39 24.22 -3.92
CA GLU A 28 14.40 23.28 -3.40
C GLU A 28 14.48 21.93 -4.13
N LEU A 29 14.49 21.93 -5.47
CA LEU A 29 14.68 20.72 -6.29
C LEU A 29 15.96 19.97 -5.91
N SER A 30 17.11 20.67 -5.84
CA SER A 30 18.38 20.03 -5.48
C SER A 30 18.39 19.45 -4.05
N ASN A 31 17.67 20.08 -3.12
CA ASN A 31 17.45 19.54 -1.77
C ASN A 31 16.60 18.25 -1.80
N TYR A 32 15.50 18.24 -2.57
CA TYR A 32 14.67 17.04 -2.74
C TYR A 32 15.43 15.91 -3.45
N GLU A 33 16.22 16.21 -4.49
CA GLU A 33 17.09 15.23 -5.15
C GLU A 33 18.11 14.63 -4.17
N SER A 34 18.72 15.45 -3.31
CA SER A 34 19.64 14.98 -2.25
C SER A 34 18.94 14.08 -1.22
N GLN A 35 17.70 14.39 -0.83
CA GLN A 35 16.90 13.56 0.07
C GLN A 35 16.51 12.23 -0.59
N ILE A 36 16.08 12.24 -1.86
CA ILE A 36 15.78 11.04 -2.64
C ILE A 36 17.02 10.15 -2.78
N ALA A 37 18.20 10.73 -3.01
CA ALA A 37 19.45 9.99 -3.09
C ALA A 37 19.82 9.30 -1.75
N LYS A 38 19.62 9.98 -0.61
CA LYS A 38 19.82 9.39 0.73
C LYS A 38 18.87 8.23 0.99
N LEU A 39 17.57 8.43 0.74
CA LEU A 39 16.54 7.40 0.94
C LEU A 39 16.80 6.16 0.07
N ARG A 40 17.27 6.34 -1.18
CA ARG A 40 17.69 5.22 -2.04
C ARG A 40 18.86 4.43 -1.44
N ALA A 41 19.91 5.12 -0.97
CA ALA A 41 21.05 4.47 -0.34
C ALA A 41 20.69 3.75 0.98
N GLU A 42 19.72 4.28 1.74
CA GLU A 42 19.19 3.62 2.95
C GLU A 42 18.38 2.36 2.60
N VAL A 43 17.56 2.40 1.55
CA VAL A 43 16.83 1.22 1.04
C VAL A 43 17.79 0.16 0.49
N GLU A 44 18.79 0.54 -0.32
CA GLU A 44 19.82 -0.37 -0.84
C GLU A 44 20.61 -1.05 0.29
N LYS A 45 20.94 -0.29 1.35
CA LYS A 45 21.60 -0.83 2.55
C LYS A 45 20.68 -1.77 3.33
N GLY A 46 19.40 -1.44 3.48
CA GLY A 46 18.42 -2.30 4.15
C GLY A 46 18.22 -3.62 3.40
N GLU A 47 18.14 -3.56 2.07
CA GLU A 47 18.03 -4.72 1.19
C GLU A 47 19.27 -5.63 1.28
N ALA A 48 20.48 -5.06 1.31
CA ALA A 48 21.71 -5.84 1.52
C ALA A 48 21.74 -6.55 2.90
N VAL A 49 21.23 -5.91 3.96
CA VAL A 49 21.09 -6.54 5.28
C VAL A 49 20.05 -7.66 5.26
N ARG A 50 18.89 -7.45 4.61
CA ARG A 50 17.85 -8.47 4.43
C ARG A 50 18.40 -9.72 3.75
N GLN A 51 19.17 -9.55 2.66
CA GLN A 51 19.81 -10.66 1.95
C GLN A 51 20.84 -11.41 2.80
N SER A 52 21.62 -10.72 3.65
CA SER A 52 22.54 -11.39 4.60
C SER A 52 21.77 -12.24 5.61
N LEU A 53 20.72 -11.69 6.22
CA LEU A 53 19.90 -12.40 7.20
C LEU A 53 19.16 -13.59 6.59
N GLU A 54 18.69 -13.50 5.34
CA GLU A 54 18.08 -14.62 4.62
C GLU A 54 19.11 -15.74 4.32
N TYR A 55 20.35 -15.38 3.99
CA TYR A 55 21.44 -16.34 3.85
C TYR A 55 21.79 -17.03 5.18
N GLU A 56 21.94 -16.27 6.26
CA GLU A 56 22.21 -16.79 7.61
C GLU A 56 21.09 -17.72 8.10
N LEU A 57 19.82 -17.36 7.87
CA LEU A 57 18.66 -18.20 8.15
C LEU A 57 18.65 -19.48 7.31
N ALA A 58 19.06 -19.43 6.04
CA ALA A 58 19.17 -20.61 5.18
C ALA A 58 20.29 -21.57 5.64
N VAL A 59 21.43 -21.03 6.09
CA VAL A 59 22.53 -21.80 6.69
C VAL A 59 22.07 -22.45 8.00
N ALA A 60 21.51 -21.68 8.94
CA ALA A 60 21.04 -22.21 10.22
C ALA A 60 19.96 -23.29 10.05
N ARG A 61 19.02 -23.12 9.11
CA ARG A 61 18.02 -24.16 8.77
C ARG A 61 18.66 -25.44 8.25
N LYS A 62 19.73 -25.34 7.46
CA LYS A 62 20.48 -26.50 6.94
C LYS A 62 21.24 -27.21 8.06
N GLU A 63 21.89 -26.47 8.96
CA GLU A 63 22.63 -27.01 10.10
C GLU A 63 21.69 -27.75 11.08
N VAL A 64 20.58 -27.12 11.48
CA VAL A 64 19.54 -27.75 12.30
C VAL A 64 18.95 -28.98 11.61
N GLY A 65 18.78 -28.96 10.28
CA GLY A 65 18.38 -30.14 9.51
C GLY A 65 19.36 -31.31 9.63
N ILE A 66 20.65 -31.05 9.46
CA ILE A 66 21.73 -32.06 9.59
C ILE A 66 21.79 -32.62 11.01
N GLU A 67 21.73 -31.77 12.03
CA GLU A 67 21.77 -32.21 13.42
C GLU A 67 20.52 -33.00 13.83
N ARG A 68 19.34 -32.63 13.30
CA ARG A 68 18.11 -33.43 13.44
C ARG A 68 18.27 -34.82 12.83
N TYR A 69 18.74 -34.93 11.59
CA TYR A 69 18.97 -36.24 10.95
C TYR A 69 19.99 -37.10 11.71
N SER A 70 21.08 -36.50 12.21
CA SER A 70 22.05 -37.23 13.04
C SER A 70 21.45 -37.69 14.38
N SER A 71 20.51 -36.93 14.94
CA SER A 71 19.81 -37.28 16.18
C SER A 71 18.75 -38.36 15.96
N GLU A 72 18.02 -38.30 14.85
CA GLU A 72 17.10 -39.35 14.38
C GLU A 72 17.82 -40.68 14.15
N GLU A 73 19.01 -40.66 13.52
CA GLU A 73 19.84 -41.85 13.32
C GLU A 73 20.31 -42.45 14.65
N LYS A 74 20.83 -41.64 15.57
CA LYS A 74 21.24 -42.07 16.92
C LYS A 74 20.07 -42.68 17.70
N LEU A 75 18.89 -42.07 17.63
CA LEU A 75 17.68 -42.55 18.29
C LEU A 75 17.19 -43.87 17.66
N GLY A 76 17.24 -44.00 16.33
CA GLY A 76 16.97 -45.26 15.64
C GLY A 76 17.96 -46.38 16.00
N GLY A 77 19.23 -46.04 16.25
CA GLY A 77 20.23 -46.96 16.79
C GLY A 77 19.92 -47.40 18.22
N ALA A 78 19.56 -46.45 19.10
CA ALA A 78 19.19 -46.73 20.49
C ALA A 78 17.91 -47.59 20.59
N ASN A 79 16.90 -47.32 19.76
CA ASN A 79 15.67 -48.12 19.73
C ASN A 79 15.95 -49.58 19.34
N LYS A 80 16.82 -49.84 18.35
CA LYS A 80 17.25 -51.21 18.00
C LYS A 80 17.96 -51.92 19.14
N GLN A 81 18.76 -51.20 19.93
CA GLN A 81 19.39 -51.76 21.15
C GLN A 81 18.34 -52.06 22.23
N ILE A 82 17.32 -51.22 22.39
CA ILE A 82 16.20 -51.45 23.32
C ILE A 82 15.39 -52.68 22.88
N GLU A 83 15.08 -52.83 21.60
CA GLU A 83 14.40 -54.03 21.05
C GLU A 83 15.19 -55.31 21.31
N GLN A 84 16.50 -55.31 21.04
CA GLN A 84 17.41 -56.43 21.34
C GLN A 84 17.44 -56.75 22.85
N LEU A 85 17.54 -55.74 23.71
CA LEU A 85 17.50 -55.93 25.17
C LEU A 85 16.16 -56.52 25.62
N GLN A 86 15.02 -56.02 25.13
CA GLN A 86 13.69 -56.57 25.43
C GLN A 86 13.57 -58.04 24.99
N GLU A 87 14.14 -58.41 23.85
CA GLU A 87 14.15 -59.80 23.37
C GLU A 87 15.02 -60.71 24.25
N THR A 88 16.21 -60.25 24.67
CA THR A 88 17.02 -61.01 25.64
C THR A 88 16.35 -61.15 27.01
N ILE A 89 15.65 -60.11 27.50
CA ILE A 89 14.86 -60.17 28.73
C ILE A 89 13.75 -61.20 28.62
N ARG A 90 13.01 -61.22 27.49
CA ARG A 90 11.95 -62.19 27.21
C ARG A 90 12.49 -63.63 27.20
N ALA A 91 13.66 -63.85 26.59
CA ALA A 91 14.32 -65.17 26.57
C ALA A 91 14.84 -65.61 27.96
N LEU A 92 15.30 -64.67 28.79
CA LEU A 92 15.71 -64.96 30.18
C LEU A 92 14.50 -65.25 31.08
N GLN A 93 13.40 -64.51 30.93
CA GLN A 93 12.13 -64.78 31.62
C GLN A 93 11.57 -66.16 31.26
N GLN A 94 11.64 -66.57 29.99
CA GLN A 94 11.25 -67.93 29.59
C GLN A 94 12.10 -68.98 30.31
N LYS A 95 13.43 -68.83 30.33
CA LYS A 95 14.34 -69.77 31.02
C LYS A 95 14.11 -69.82 32.54
N LEU A 96 13.76 -68.70 33.17
CA LEU A 96 13.38 -68.66 34.58
C LEU A 96 12.10 -69.48 34.80
N ASN A 97 11.05 -69.25 34.01
CA ASN A 97 9.79 -70.00 34.09
C ASN A 97 9.98 -71.52 33.83
N GLU A 98 10.94 -71.91 32.99
CA GLU A 98 11.31 -73.31 32.75
C GLU A 98 12.06 -73.92 33.96
N ALA A 99 12.99 -73.18 34.55
CA ALA A 99 13.72 -73.59 35.75
C ALA A 99 12.81 -73.70 36.99
N GLU A 100 11.87 -72.78 37.17
CA GLU A 100 10.88 -72.82 38.26
C GLU A 100 9.96 -74.05 38.15
N LYS A 101 9.49 -74.38 36.93
CA LYS A 101 8.73 -75.62 36.68
C LYS A 101 9.54 -76.86 37.03
N ALA A 102 10.81 -76.92 36.62
CA ALA A 102 11.70 -78.04 36.95
C ALA A 102 11.95 -78.16 38.47
N PHE A 103 12.14 -77.04 39.16
CA PHE A 103 12.26 -77.01 40.62
C PHE A 103 10.98 -77.50 41.31
N HIS A 104 9.80 -77.06 40.86
CA HIS A 104 8.52 -77.47 41.43
C HIS A 104 8.27 -78.97 41.27
N ILE A 105 8.56 -79.54 40.08
CA ILE A 105 8.49 -80.98 39.82
C ILE A 105 9.44 -81.76 40.74
N ASN A 106 10.69 -81.31 40.87
CA ASN A 106 11.68 -81.93 41.76
C ASN A 106 11.26 -81.86 43.23
N LYS A 107 10.63 -80.76 43.67
CA LYS A 107 10.10 -80.63 45.04
C LYS A 107 9.00 -81.65 45.31
N CYS A 108 8.01 -81.77 44.42
CA CYS A 108 6.94 -82.77 44.58
C CYS A 108 7.49 -84.20 44.66
N GLN A 109 8.53 -84.53 43.88
CA GLN A 109 9.21 -85.83 43.96
C GLN A 109 9.96 -86.06 45.29
N TRP A 110 10.53 -85.01 45.88
CA TRP A 110 11.15 -85.07 47.21
C TRP A 110 10.11 -85.26 48.32
N ASP A 111 9.03 -84.47 48.30
CA ASP A 111 7.92 -84.57 49.27
C ASP A 111 7.26 -85.97 49.21
N GLU A 112 7.30 -86.65 48.06
CA GLU A 112 6.83 -88.03 47.87
C GLU A 112 7.83 -89.13 48.25
N LYS A 113 9.13 -88.82 48.29
CA LYS A 113 10.14 -89.71 48.89
C LYS A 113 10.09 -89.61 50.41
N GLN A 114 9.96 -88.41 50.96
CA GLN A 114 9.86 -88.20 52.41
C GLN A 114 8.63 -88.90 53.00
N ARG A 115 7.46 -88.81 52.33
CA ARG A 115 6.25 -89.54 52.75
C ARG A 115 6.43 -91.06 52.78
N ARG A 116 7.20 -91.64 51.84
CA ARG A 116 7.52 -93.08 51.84
C ARG A 116 8.40 -93.47 53.03
N LEU A 117 9.49 -92.74 53.26
CA LEU A 117 10.40 -92.98 54.40
C LEU A 117 9.70 -92.84 55.76
N ILE A 118 8.73 -91.92 55.89
CA ILE A 118 7.92 -91.76 57.12
C ILE A 118 7.00 -92.98 57.33
N ASN A 119 6.38 -93.51 56.26
CA ASN A 119 5.58 -94.73 56.37
C ASN A 119 6.45 -95.95 56.70
N GLU A 120 7.62 -96.09 56.08
CA GLU A 120 8.59 -97.17 56.36
C GLU A 120 9.12 -97.14 57.82
N LEU A 121 9.15 -95.97 58.45
CA LEU A 121 9.47 -95.79 59.88
C LEU A 121 8.29 -96.09 60.83
N SER A 122 7.06 -96.20 60.32
CA SER A 122 5.84 -96.41 61.11
C SER A 122 5.51 -97.89 61.38
N GLU A 123 6.26 -98.85 60.81
CA GLU A 123 5.95 -100.29 60.88
C GLU A 123 6.76 -101.09 61.92
N LYS A 124 7.42 -100.43 62.91
CA LYS A 124 8.26 -101.12 63.90
C LYS A 124 7.99 -100.71 65.35
N ASP A 125 7.31 -101.59 66.07
CA ASP A 125 6.94 -101.48 67.48
C ASP A 125 8.04 -102.06 68.42
N PRO A 126 8.17 -101.64 69.70
CA PRO A 126 9.36 -101.88 70.53
C PRO A 126 9.17 -102.92 71.66
N GLN A 127 10.26 -103.47 72.24
CA GLN A 127 10.37 -103.75 73.69
C GLN A 127 11.78 -104.10 74.22
N TYR A 128 11.91 -104.02 75.55
CA TYR A 128 12.74 -104.84 76.49
C TYR A 128 14.15 -104.36 76.97
N VAL A 129 14.63 -104.51 78.24
CA VAL A 129 14.05 -104.28 79.62
C VAL A 129 15.05 -104.57 80.80
N ILE A 130 14.85 -103.92 81.98
CA ILE A 130 15.25 -104.29 83.39
C ILE A 130 16.67 -104.02 84.00
N THR A 131 16.73 -104.06 85.35
CA THR A 131 17.83 -103.67 86.31
C THR A 131 18.20 -104.86 87.28
N LYS A 132 18.78 -104.81 88.51
CA LYS A 132 18.82 -103.86 89.65
C LYS A 132 19.73 -104.34 90.84
N PHE A 133 19.95 -103.46 91.84
CA PHE A 133 20.17 -103.71 93.30
C PHE A 133 21.58 -103.87 93.94
N ILE A 134 21.63 -103.97 95.29
CA ILE A 134 22.71 -103.58 96.24
C ILE A 134 22.65 -104.41 97.58
N LEU A 135 23.76 -104.48 98.35
CA LEU A 135 23.87 -104.66 99.85
C LEU A 135 24.18 -106.11 100.42
N PRO A 136 24.39 -106.38 101.75
CA PRO A 136 25.72 -106.74 102.32
C PRO A 136 25.80 -107.96 103.32
N CYS A 137 26.83 -107.99 104.21
CA CYS A 137 27.03 -108.73 105.50
C CYS A 137 27.80 -110.09 105.53
N VAL A 138 28.47 -110.55 106.64
CA VAL A 138 29.26 -109.90 107.74
C VAL A 138 29.97 -110.95 108.67
N TYR A 139 31.18 -110.66 109.22
CA TYR A 139 31.93 -111.38 110.32
C TYR A 139 32.33 -112.87 110.01
N THR A 140 33.28 -113.59 110.64
CA THR A 140 34.39 -113.40 111.62
C THR A 140 35.45 -114.51 111.34
N LYS A 141 36.77 -114.26 111.28
CA LYS A 141 37.75 -114.10 112.38
C LYS A 141 38.29 -115.37 113.09
N GLU A 142 38.72 -116.39 112.32
CA GLU A 142 39.85 -117.25 112.73
C GLU A 142 41.14 -116.67 112.12
N THR A 143 42.11 -116.28 112.96
CA THR A 143 42.99 -115.15 112.59
C THR A 143 44.31 -115.13 113.37
N LEU A 144 45.38 -115.68 112.78
CA LEU A 144 46.73 -115.05 112.77
C LEU A 144 47.74 -115.76 111.85
N GLU A 145 47.67 -117.09 111.69
CA GLU A 145 48.71 -117.84 110.94
C GLU A 145 48.34 -118.10 109.47
N CYS A 146 47.12 -118.55 109.17
CA CYS A 146 46.60 -118.52 107.78
C CYS A 146 46.64 -117.09 107.19
N GLN A 147 46.62 -116.07 108.06
CA GLN A 147 46.79 -114.67 107.68
C GLN A 147 48.17 -114.31 107.10
N LYS A 148 49.24 -115.10 107.25
CA LYS A 148 50.52 -114.76 106.60
C LYS A 148 50.53 -115.13 105.13
N GLU A 149 50.20 -116.38 104.79
CA GLU A 149 49.97 -116.81 103.41
C GLU A 149 48.83 -116.01 102.76
N GLN A 150 47.69 -115.83 103.44
CA GLN A 150 46.62 -114.96 102.92
C GLN A 150 47.06 -113.52 102.77
N LYS A 151 47.85 -112.93 103.70
CA LYS A 151 48.38 -111.57 103.51
C LYS A 151 49.26 -111.50 102.27
N ASN A 152 50.17 -112.45 102.05
CA ASN A 152 51.05 -112.44 100.88
C ASN A 152 50.27 -112.63 99.56
N VAL A 153 49.22 -113.47 99.57
CA VAL A 153 48.31 -113.64 98.42
C VAL A 153 47.49 -112.37 98.19
N ILE A 154 46.86 -111.81 99.23
CA ILE A 154 46.05 -110.59 99.17
C ILE A 154 46.91 -109.37 98.82
N GLU A 155 48.16 -109.26 99.26
CA GLU A 155 49.08 -108.19 98.81
C GLU A 155 49.49 -108.39 97.35
N SER A 156 49.66 -109.64 96.88
CA SER A 156 49.89 -109.92 95.45
C SER A 156 48.65 -109.63 94.59
N GLU A 157 47.45 -109.91 95.10
CA GLU A 157 46.18 -109.65 94.42
C GLU A 157 45.82 -108.16 94.45
N ILE A 158 46.04 -107.46 95.56
CA ILE A 158 45.94 -105.99 95.64
C ILE A 158 46.94 -105.34 94.69
N MET A 159 48.18 -105.83 94.61
CA MET A 159 49.17 -105.24 93.69
C MET A 159 48.79 -105.50 92.22
N LYS A 160 48.27 -106.69 91.88
CA LYS A 160 47.71 -106.97 90.54
C LYS A 160 46.47 -106.12 90.23
N VAL A 161 45.54 -105.97 91.17
CA VAL A 161 44.34 -105.14 91.01
C VAL A 161 44.74 -103.67 90.87
N ALA A 162 45.70 -103.17 91.64
CA ALA A 162 46.25 -101.83 91.47
C ALA A 162 46.97 -101.66 90.13
N GLU A 163 47.74 -102.65 89.67
CA GLU A 163 48.34 -102.65 88.32
C GLU A 163 47.29 -102.67 87.20
N GLU A 164 46.17 -103.38 87.40
CA GLU A 164 45.02 -103.41 86.49
C GLU A 164 44.24 -102.07 86.52
N GLU A 165 44.00 -101.49 87.69
CA GLU A 165 43.36 -100.19 87.86
C GLU A 165 44.21 -99.06 87.28
N PHE A 166 45.52 -99.02 87.53
CA PHE A 166 46.42 -98.06 86.92
C PHE A 166 46.55 -98.26 85.41
N ARG A 167 46.49 -99.50 84.91
CA ARG A 167 46.40 -99.80 83.46
C ARG A 167 45.10 -99.28 82.86
N CYS A 168 43.95 -99.59 83.45
CA CYS A 168 42.65 -99.11 83.01
C CYS A 168 42.54 -97.57 83.07
N GLN A 169 43.07 -96.93 84.11
CA GLN A 169 43.18 -95.48 84.18
C GLN A 169 44.10 -94.93 83.09
N ALA A 170 45.27 -95.53 82.87
CA ALA A 170 46.18 -95.10 81.80
C ALA A 170 45.56 -95.25 80.41
N GLU A 171 44.75 -96.28 80.17
CA GLU A 171 44.00 -96.47 78.92
C GLU A 171 42.80 -95.51 78.81
N HIS A 172 42.12 -95.18 79.90
CA HIS A 172 41.11 -94.11 79.95
C HIS A 172 41.72 -92.76 79.60
N TRP A 173 42.74 -92.32 80.34
CA TRP A 173 43.45 -91.05 80.10
C TRP A 173 44.04 -90.98 78.68
N LYS A 174 44.55 -92.11 78.15
CA LYS A 174 45.04 -92.20 76.75
C LYS A 174 43.90 -92.03 75.75
N SER A 175 42.73 -92.63 76.00
CA SER A 175 41.55 -92.53 75.12
C SER A 175 40.96 -91.12 75.15
N GLU A 176 40.71 -90.58 76.34
CA GLU A 176 40.24 -89.21 76.58
C GLU A 176 41.17 -88.17 75.94
N ARG A 177 42.50 -88.32 76.11
CA ARG A 177 43.49 -87.47 75.45
C ARG A 177 43.46 -87.60 73.91
N ASN A 178 43.22 -88.78 73.36
CA ASN A 178 43.09 -88.97 71.91
C ASN A 178 41.80 -88.32 71.38
N GLU A 179 40.70 -88.39 72.13
CA GLU A 179 39.42 -87.76 71.79
C GLU A 179 39.48 -86.23 71.88
N LEU A 180 40.11 -85.69 72.93
CA LEU A 180 40.45 -84.26 73.03
C LEU A 180 41.38 -83.80 71.89
N GLN A 181 42.33 -84.64 71.46
CA GLN A 181 43.18 -84.35 70.30
C GLN A 181 42.39 -84.34 68.99
N PHE A 182 41.43 -85.25 68.82
CA PHE A 182 40.51 -85.26 67.67
C PHE A 182 39.65 -84.00 67.63
N LEU A 183 38.98 -83.67 68.74
CA LEU A 183 38.14 -82.47 68.87
C LEU A 183 38.94 -81.17 68.65
N LEU A 184 40.19 -81.11 69.13
CA LEU A 184 41.08 -79.98 68.87
C LEU A 184 41.48 -79.88 67.38
N GLN A 185 41.69 -81.00 66.70
CA GLN A 185 42.00 -81.04 65.27
C GLN A 185 40.77 -80.64 64.41
N GLU A 186 39.58 -81.08 64.77
CA GLU A 186 38.31 -80.68 64.13
C GLU A 186 38.01 -79.18 64.37
N SER A 187 38.19 -78.69 65.60
CA SER A 187 38.11 -77.27 65.94
C SER A 187 39.12 -76.43 65.15
N THR A 188 40.37 -76.90 65.01
CA THR A 188 41.39 -76.24 64.19
C THR A 188 40.99 -76.19 62.71
N SER A 189 40.47 -77.30 62.17
CA SER A 189 40.00 -77.40 60.78
C SER A 189 38.82 -76.45 60.49
N THR A 190 37.83 -76.41 61.39
CA THR A 190 36.66 -75.53 61.26
C THR A 190 37.04 -74.06 61.39
N VAL A 191 37.94 -73.68 62.31
CA VAL A 191 38.48 -72.31 62.42
C VAL A 191 39.24 -71.90 61.15
N GLN A 192 40.06 -72.79 60.57
CA GLN A 192 40.76 -72.50 59.30
C GLN A 192 39.78 -72.31 58.13
N ASN A 193 38.68 -73.07 58.08
CA ASN A 193 37.64 -72.94 57.07
C ASN A 193 36.88 -71.60 57.22
N VAL A 194 36.46 -71.26 58.44
CA VAL A 194 35.84 -69.96 58.74
C VAL A 194 36.76 -68.80 58.38
N HIS A 195 38.06 -68.87 58.70
CA HIS A 195 39.02 -67.82 58.37
C HIS A 195 39.17 -67.59 56.87
N LYS A 196 39.24 -68.66 56.06
CA LYS A 196 39.24 -68.54 54.58
C LYS A 196 37.96 -67.88 54.07
N LYS A 197 36.81 -68.28 54.60
CA LYS A 197 35.51 -67.73 54.21
C LYS A 197 35.34 -66.25 54.58
N VAL A 198 35.94 -65.81 55.69
CA VAL A 198 36.05 -64.38 56.04
C VAL A 198 36.93 -63.65 55.02
N GLN A 199 38.11 -64.16 54.67
CA GLN A 199 38.98 -63.55 53.65
C GLN A 199 38.36 -63.53 52.23
N GLU A 200 37.41 -64.41 51.93
CA GLU A 200 36.60 -64.39 50.71
C GLU A 200 35.58 -63.25 50.76
N LEU A 201 34.76 -63.20 51.82
CA LEU A 201 33.75 -62.15 52.04
C LEU A 201 34.37 -60.74 52.14
N GLU A 202 35.55 -60.59 52.75
CA GLU A 202 36.28 -59.31 52.81
C GLU A 202 36.71 -58.81 51.42
N ARG A 203 37.16 -59.73 50.54
CA ARG A 203 37.51 -59.39 49.15
C ARG A 203 36.28 -59.04 48.34
N GLU A 204 35.21 -59.83 48.44
CA GLU A 204 33.93 -59.54 47.77
C GLU A 204 33.38 -58.17 48.21
N HIS A 205 33.34 -57.91 49.52
CA HIS A 205 32.93 -56.62 50.08
C HIS A 205 33.80 -55.45 49.58
N SER A 206 35.13 -55.62 49.50
CA SER A 206 36.01 -54.59 48.93
C SER A 206 35.69 -54.30 47.46
N GLY A 207 35.46 -55.34 46.64
CA GLY A 207 35.11 -55.21 45.23
C GLY A 207 33.77 -54.50 45.03
N CYS A 208 32.75 -54.87 45.82
CA CYS A 208 31.46 -54.21 45.85
C CYS A 208 31.57 -52.74 46.30
N SER A 209 32.39 -52.44 47.31
CA SER A 209 32.63 -51.07 47.78
C SER A 209 33.28 -50.19 46.71
N GLU A 210 34.25 -50.72 45.95
CA GLU A 210 34.82 -49.97 44.83
C GLU A 210 33.85 -49.83 43.64
N ALA A 211 33.05 -50.84 43.33
CA ALA A 211 32.04 -50.76 42.28
C ALA A 211 31.00 -49.66 42.58
N LEU A 212 30.47 -49.63 43.81
CA LEU A 212 29.62 -48.55 44.31
C LEU A 212 30.29 -47.17 44.20
N ARG A 213 31.59 -47.07 44.51
CA ARG A 213 32.36 -45.81 44.44
C ARG A 213 32.50 -45.29 43.00
N ARG A 214 32.76 -46.17 42.04
CA ARG A 214 32.80 -45.85 40.60
C ARG A 214 31.42 -45.38 40.12
N GLN A 215 30.38 -46.16 40.42
CA GLN A 215 29.00 -45.86 40.02
C GLN A 215 28.50 -44.53 40.62
N ALA A 216 28.86 -44.21 41.87
CA ALA A 216 28.55 -42.91 42.47
C ALA A 216 29.26 -41.74 41.78
N SER A 217 30.51 -41.92 41.34
CA SER A 217 31.27 -40.91 40.58
C SER A 217 30.69 -40.69 39.18
N GLU A 218 30.25 -41.76 38.51
CA GLU A 218 29.56 -41.71 37.21
C GLU A 218 28.22 -40.97 37.32
N LEU A 219 27.43 -41.24 38.36
CA LEU A 219 26.17 -40.53 38.65
C LEU A 219 26.41 -39.05 38.96
N GLN A 220 27.45 -38.70 39.72
CA GLN A 220 27.82 -37.30 39.97
C GLN A 220 28.18 -36.57 38.67
N PHE A 221 29.05 -37.16 37.84
CA PHE A 221 29.40 -36.58 36.54
C PHE A 221 28.18 -36.45 35.61
N GLY A 222 27.24 -37.41 35.67
CA GLY A 222 25.95 -37.33 35.01
C GLY A 222 25.15 -36.10 35.42
N ALA A 223 24.97 -35.87 36.72
CA ALA A 223 24.27 -34.70 37.26
C ALA A 223 24.98 -33.37 36.94
N GLU A 224 26.31 -33.33 36.98
CA GLU A 224 27.12 -32.17 36.59
C GLU A 224 27.06 -31.87 35.08
N ARG A 225 26.79 -32.89 34.24
CA ARG A 225 26.51 -32.72 32.81
C ARG A 225 25.08 -32.26 32.57
N GLU A 226 24.10 -32.87 33.24
CA GLU A 226 22.68 -32.52 33.12
C GLU A 226 22.42 -31.07 33.54
N THR A 227 22.99 -30.63 34.66
CA THR A 227 22.87 -29.24 35.14
C THR A 227 23.55 -28.19 34.26
N ARG A 228 24.49 -28.58 33.38
CA ARG A 228 25.03 -27.72 32.31
C ARG A 228 24.08 -27.66 31.13
N LEU A 229 23.67 -28.82 30.61
CA LEU A 229 22.71 -28.93 29.50
C LEU A 229 21.38 -28.22 29.80
N ARG A 230 20.91 -28.25 31.05
CA ARG A 230 19.69 -27.53 31.48
C ARG A 230 19.85 -26.02 31.36
N LYS A 231 21.00 -25.46 31.77
CA LYS A 231 21.31 -24.02 31.62
C LYS A 231 21.49 -23.62 30.15
N GLU A 232 22.11 -24.48 29.35
CA GLU A 232 22.25 -24.28 27.90
C GLU A 232 20.87 -24.27 27.21
N LEU A 233 19.95 -25.14 27.63
CA LEU A 233 18.55 -25.16 27.18
C LEU A 233 17.78 -23.91 27.64
N GLU A 234 17.90 -23.50 28.90
CA GLU A 234 17.30 -22.27 29.44
C GLU A 234 17.75 -21.02 28.64
N LEU A 235 19.05 -20.92 28.33
CA LEU A 235 19.61 -19.85 27.50
C LEU A 235 19.12 -19.93 26.04
N ALA A 236 18.99 -21.13 25.48
CA ALA A 236 18.44 -21.33 24.14
C ALA A 236 16.96 -20.92 24.06
N MET A 237 16.15 -21.30 25.05
CA MET A 237 14.74 -20.91 25.16
C MET A 237 14.58 -19.39 25.29
N ALA A 238 15.41 -18.74 26.12
CA ALA A 238 15.41 -17.28 26.24
C ALA A 238 15.80 -16.59 24.92
N ARG A 239 16.73 -17.17 24.14
CA ARG A 239 17.10 -16.68 22.80
C ARG A 239 15.97 -16.86 21.79
N VAL A 240 15.26 -18.00 21.82
CA VAL A 240 14.09 -18.24 20.96
C VAL A 240 13.00 -17.22 21.26
N LYS A 241 12.62 -17.04 22.53
CA LYS A 241 11.59 -16.06 22.93
C LYS A 241 11.93 -14.64 22.45
N LYS A 242 13.19 -14.21 22.58
CA LYS A 242 13.62 -12.90 22.08
C LYS A 242 13.56 -12.78 20.55
N LEU A 243 13.80 -13.86 19.81
CA LEU A 243 13.64 -13.86 18.35
C LEU A 243 12.15 -13.81 17.95
N GLU A 244 11.27 -14.48 18.69
CA GLU A 244 9.82 -14.39 18.50
C GLU A 244 9.29 -12.98 18.79
N GLU A 245 9.73 -12.35 19.89
CA GLU A 245 9.43 -10.96 20.25
C GLU A 245 9.90 -9.97 19.17
N ASN A 246 11.12 -10.16 18.62
CA ASN A 246 11.63 -9.36 17.51
C ASN A 246 10.78 -9.54 16.23
N ILE A 247 10.45 -10.78 15.85
CA ILE A 247 9.67 -11.08 14.64
C ILE A 247 8.27 -10.47 14.72
N GLU A 248 7.64 -10.47 15.89
CA GLU A 248 6.33 -9.84 16.07
C GLU A 248 6.40 -8.31 16.04
N ALA A 249 7.48 -7.71 16.56
CA ALA A 249 7.74 -6.28 16.40
C ALA A 249 7.96 -5.87 14.93
N GLU A 250 8.69 -6.68 14.15
CA GLU A 250 8.87 -6.48 12.69
C GLU A 250 7.54 -6.62 11.94
N ARG A 251 6.70 -7.59 12.29
CA ARG A 251 5.34 -7.74 11.73
C ARG A 251 4.47 -6.51 12.01
N ALA A 252 4.48 -6.00 13.24
CA ALA A 252 3.74 -4.80 13.62
C ALA A 252 4.20 -3.58 12.82
N ALA A 253 5.52 -3.33 12.74
CA ALA A 253 6.09 -2.23 11.97
C ALA A 253 5.80 -2.34 10.46
N HIS A 254 5.82 -3.57 9.90
CA HIS A 254 5.45 -3.81 8.51
C HIS A 254 3.96 -3.53 8.24
N LEU A 255 3.07 -3.92 9.15
CA LEU A 255 1.63 -3.61 9.05
C LEU A 255 1.37 -2.10 9.14
N GLU A 256 2.02 -1.40 10.07
CA GLU A 256 1.93 0.06 10.19
C GLU A 256 2.43 0.76 8.90
N SER A 257 3.58 0.34 8.38
CA SER A 257 4.13 0.84 7.11
C SER A 257 3.18 0.60 5.93
N LYS A 258 2.52 -0.56 5.87
CA LYS A 258 1.51 -0.89 4.85
C LYS A 258 0.29 0.04 4.96
N PHE A 259 -0.26 0.25 6.15
CA PHE A 259 -1.39 1.17 6.34
C PHE A 259 -1.02 2.62 5.99
N ASN A 260 0.18 3.08 6.38
CA ASN A 260 0.67 4.41 6.02
C ASN A 260 0.83 4.57 4.49
N SER A 261 1.31 3.54 3.78
CA SER A 261 1.36 3.52 2.31
C SER A 261 -0.03 3.57 1.68
N GLU A 262 -1.01 2.84 2.20
CA GLU A 262 -2.40 2.88 1.72
C GLU A 262 -3.05 4.25 1.93
N ILE A 263 -2.82 4.89 3.07
CA ILE A 263 -3.27 6.26 3.36
C ILE A 263 -2.65 7.27 2.37
N ILE A 264 -1.35 7.14 2.07
CA ILE A 264 -0.66 7.99 1.09
C ILE A 264 -1.23 7.77 -0.32
N GLN A 265 -1.49 6.52 -0.73
CA GLN A 265 -2.09 6.22 -2.04
C GLN A 265 -3.52 6.76 -2.19
N LEU A 266 -4.34 6.69 -1.13
CA LEU A 266 -5.65 7.34 -1.10
C LEU A 266 -5.50 8.86 -1.24
N ARG A 267 -4.56 9.48 -0.51
CA ARG A 267 -4.35 10.92 -0.57
C ARG A 267 -3.83 11.41 -1.92
N ILE A 268 -3.01 10.62 -2.60
CA ILE A 268 -2.59 10.89 -3.99
C ILE A 268 -3.82 10.88 -4.91
N ARG A 269 -4.69 9.87 -4.81
CA ARG A 269 -5.91 9.75 -5.62
C ARG A 269 -6.88 10.93 -5.41
N ASP A 270 -7.03 11.40 -4.17
CA ASP A 270 -7.82 12.61 -3.87
C ASP A 270 -7.27 13.86 -4.57
N LEU A 271 -5.95 14.04 -4.52
CA LEU A 271 -5.26 15.18 -5.13
C LEU A 271 -5.28 15.11 -6.66
N GLU A 272 -5.15 13.91 -7.24
CA GLU A 272 -5.35 13.69 -8.67
C GLU A 272 -6.79 14.01 -9.09
N GLY A 273 -7.79 13.57 -8.33
CA GLY A 273 -9.20 13.88 -8.57
C GLY A 273 -9.47 15.38 -8.55
N ALA A 274 -9.01 16.08 -7.51
CA ALA A 274 -9.11 17.53 -7.39
C ALA A 274 -8.42 18.25 -8.56
N LEU A 275 -7.24 17.79 -8.99
CA LEU A 275 -6.51 18.36 -10.12
C LEU A 275 -7.24 18.20 -11.46
N GLN A 276 -7.99 17.11 -11.68
CA GLN A 276 -8.80 16.97 -12.89
C GLN A 276 -10.05 17.87 -12.87
N VAL A 277 -10.67 18.08 -11.70
CA VAL A 277 -11.78 19.03 -11.54
C VAL A 277 -11.30 20.47 -11.80
N GLU A 278 -10.15 20.85 -11.24
CA GLU A 278 -9.56 22.18 -11.45
C GLU A 278 -9.22 22.41 -12.93
N LYS A 279 -8.66 21.41 -13.63
CA LYS A 279 -8.40 21.47 -15.07
C LYS A 279 -9.68 21.63 -15.90
N ALA A 280 -10.77 20.96 -15.52
CA ALA A 280 -12.05 21.09 -16.21
C ALA A 280 -12.62 22.52 -16.04
N SER A 281 -12.62 23.04 -14.81
CA SER A 281 -13.02 24.41 -14.49
C SER A 281 -12.15 25.46 -15.22
N GLN A 282 -10.84 25.23 -15.29
CA GLN A 282 -9.92 26.09 -16.04
C GLN A 282 -10.22 26.08 -17.56
N ALA A 283 -10.54 24.91 -18.13
CA ALA A 283 -10.90 24.82 -19.55
C ALA A 283 -12.23 25.52 -19.86
N GLU A 284 -13.23 25.43 -18.98
CA GLU A 284 -14.49 26.16 -19.06
C GLU A 284 -14.25 27.68 -18.98
N ALA A 285 -13.47 28.15 -18.00
CA ALA A 285 -13.10 29.56 -17.88
C ALA A 285 -12.32 30.11 -19.08
N ILE A 286 -11.48 29.29 -19.73
CA ILE A 286 -10.79 29.66 -20.99
C ILE A 286 -11.81 29.80 -22.13
N SER A 287 -12.73 28.84 -22.28
CA SER A 287 -13.81 28.90 -23.29
C SER A 287 -14.67 30.16 -23.13
N ASP A 288 -15.04 30.52 -21.91
CA ASP A 288 -15.77 31.75 -21.62
C ASP A 288 -14.96 33.00 -21.98
N LEU A 289 -13.67 33.06 -21.64
CA LEU A 289 -12.80 34.18 -22.02
C LEU A 289 -12.65 34.32 -23.54
N GLU A 290 -12.59 33.22 -24.29
CA GLU A 290 -12.59 33.26 -25.76
C GLU A 290 -13.93 33.74 -26.33
N MET A 291 -15.05 33.29 -25.76
CA MET A 291 -16.40 33.75 -26.10
C MET A 291 -16.60 35.25 -25.82
N PHE A 292 -16.14 35.76 -24.67
CA PHE A 292 -16.16 37.20 -24.38
C PHE A 292 -15.25 37.99 -25.33
N LYS A 293 -14.07 37.47 -25.65
CA LYS A 293 -13.15 38.08 -26.64
C LYS A 293 -13.73 38.10 -28.06
N GLY A 294 -14.61 37.15 -28.40
CA GLY A 294 -15.46 37.19 -29.59
C GLY A 294 -16.44 38.37 -29.55
N LYS A 295 -17.25 38.47 -28.50
CA LYS A 295 -18.23 39.56 -28.29
C LYS A 295 -17.59 40.95 -28.29
N PHE A 296 -16.43 41.13 -27.67
CA PHE A 296 -15.71 42.41 -27.72
C PHE A 296 -15.34 42.79 -29.17
N ARG A 297 -14.86 41.84 -29.98
CA ARG A 297 -14.54 42.08 -31.39
C ARG A 297 -15.78 42.41 -32.22
N GLU A 298 -16.94 41.81 -31.91
CA GLU A 298 -18.22 42.16 -32.55
C GLU A 298 -18.65 43.60 -32.23
N VAL A 299 -18.46 44.03 -30.98
CA VAL A 299 -18.73 45.41 -30.53
C VAL A 299 -17.75 46.40 -31.16
N GLU A 300 -16.45 46.09 -31.22
CA GLU A 300 -15.43 46.90 -31.93
C GLU A 300 -15.78 47.04 -33.42
N ASN A 301 -16.15 45.95 -34.08
CA ASN A 301 -16.60 45.94 -35.47
C ASN A 301 -17.93 46.70 -35.69
N ALA A 302 -18.80 46.78 -34.67
CA ALA A 302 -20.01 47.60 -34.71
C ALA A 302 -19.69 49.09 -34.56
N TYR A 303 -18.82 49.44 -33.60
CA TYR A 303 -18.34 50.80 -33.38
C TYR A 303 -17.62 51.36 -34.61
N GLU A 304 -16.68 50.62 -35.21
CA GLU A 304 -15.96 51.06 -36.41
C GLU A 304 -16.85 51.07 -37.68
N ARG A 305 -17.99 50.38 -37.69
CA ARG A 305 -19.03 50.58 -38.72
C ARG A 305 -19.76 51.89 -38.49
N GLU A 306 -20.25 52.13 -37.28
CA GLU A 306 -21.05 53.32 -36.97
C GLU A 306 -20.24 54.61 -37.10
N LYS A 307 -18.96 54.58 -36.72
CA LYS A 307 -17.99 55.66 -36.95
C LYS A 307 -17.81 56.01 -38.44
N ARG A 308 -17.89 55.02 -39.35
CA ARG A 308 -17.88 55.26 -40.80
C ARG A 308 -19.24 55.78 -41.29
N ASN A 309 -20.36 55.20 -40.84
CA ASN A 309 -21.71 55.68 -41.14
C ASN A 309 -21.87 57.18 -40.78
N ALA A 310 -21.38 57.57 -39.60
CA ALA A 310 -21.40 58.95 -39.11
C ALA A 310 -20.52 59.88 -39.96
N HIS A 311 -19.34 59.42 -40.40
CA HIS A 311 -18.46 60.19 -41.27
C HIS A 311 -19.08 60.43 -42.65
N GLU A 312 -19.62 59.38 -43.29
CA GLU A 312 -20.35 59.52 -44.56
C GLU A 312 -21.57 60.45 -44.44
N SER A 313 -22.27 60.39 -43.30
CA SER A 313 -23.43 61.26 -43.03
C SER A 313 -23.01 62.73 -42.87
N LEU A 314 -21.86 62.99 -42.26
CA LEU A 314 -21.27 64.33 -42.16
C LEU A 314 -20.84 64.87 -43.53
N GLU A 315 -20.27 64.04 -44.40
CA GLU A 315 -19.92 64.41 -45.78
C GLU A 315 -21.17 64.73 -46.61
N LYS A 316 -22.20 63.87 -46.55
CA LYS A 316 -23.50 64.10 -47.20
C LYS A 316 -24.16 65.39 -46.71
N PHE A 317 -24.08 65.68 -45.40
CA PHE A 317 -24.54 66.95 -44.83
C PHE A 317 -23.74 68.16 -45.36
N SER A 318 -22.41 68.05 -45.45
CA SER A 318 -21.56 69.12 -46.01
C SER A 318 -21.83 69.40 -47.49
N ILE A 319 -22.20 68.37 -48.27
CA ILE A 319 -22.64 68.52 -49.66
C ILE A 319 -23.97 69.29 -49.71
N LEU A 320 -25.00 68.80 -49.00
CA LEU A 320 -26.32 69.44 -48.93
C LEU A 320 -26.24 70.88 -48.40
N GLN A 321 -25.35 71.16 -47.44
CA GLN A 321 -25.13 72.52 -46.92
C GLN A 321 -24.57 73.46 -47.98
N ARG A 322 -23.63 73.01 -48.82
CA ARG A 322 -23.11 73.80 -49.95
C ARG A 322 -24.14 73.98 -51.06
N GLU A 323 -24.90 72.94 -51.38
CA GLU A 323 -25.99 73.01 -52.35
C GLU A 323 -27.08 73.99 -51.91
N HIS A 324 -27.47 73.98 -50.62
CA HIS A 324 -28.40 74.95 -50.05
C HIS A 324 -27.83 76.38 -50.06
N LEU A 325 -26.55 76.58 -49.75
CA LEU A 325 -25.92 77.90 -49.81
C LEU A 325 -25.93 78.44 -51.24
N ALA A 326 -25.47 77.67 -52.22
CA ALA A 326 -25.46 78.07 -53.63
C ALA A 326 -26.88 78.34 -54.19
N ALA A 327 -27.86 77.51 -53.81
CA ALA A 327 -29.26 77.75 -54.19
C ALA A 327 -29.84 79.03 -53.55
N ASN A 328 -29.44 79.35 -52.31
CA ASN A 328 -29.85 80.58 -51.64
C ASN A 328 -29.15 81.81 -52.23
N GLU A 329 -27.89 81.69 -52.63
CA GLU A 329 -27.14 82.73 -53.36
C GLU A 329 -27.82 83.01 -54.71
N GLN A 330 -28.11 81.98 -55.53
CA GLN A 330 -28.83 82.13 -56.79
C GLN A 330 -30.24 82.75 -56.60
N LEU A 331 -30.99 82.31 -55.58
CA LEU A 331 -32.32 82.89 -55.29
C LEU A 331 -32.22 84.36 -54.84
N ASN A 332 -31.14 84.76 -54.17
CA ASN A 332 -30.90 86.15 -53.82
C ASN A 332 -30.52 86.99 -55.05
N GLU A 333 -29.66 86.49 -55.94
CA GLU A 333 -29.38 87.14 -57.24
C GLU A 333 -30.66 87.31 -58.08
N GLU A 334 -31.50 86.28 -58.15
CA GLU A 334 -32.82 86.36 -58.80
C GLU A 334 -33.78 87.37 -58.13
N VAL A 335 -33.68 87.59 -56.82
CA VAL A 335 -34.47 88.60 -56.11
C VAL A 335 -33.94 89.99 -56.40
N GLU A 336 -32.62 90.22 -56.35
CA GLU A 336 -32.00 91.51 -56.68
C GLU A 336 -32.26 91.92 -58.14
N GLU A 337 -32.24 90.98 -59.10
CA GLU A 337 -32.66 91.25 -60.48
C GLU A 337 -34.13 91.64 -60.56
N LYS A 338 -35.03 90.93 -59.87
CA LYS A 338 -36.47 91.24 -59.86
C LYS A 338 -36.77 92.56 -59.17
N GLU A 339 -36.08 92.90 -58.08
CA GLU A 339 -36.18 94.21 -57.41
C GLU A 339 -35.73 95.34 -58.34
N LYS A 340 -34.63 95.14 -59.08
CA LYS A 340 -34.17 96.10 -60.10
C LYS A 340 -35.22 96.27 -61.21
N ILE A 341 -35.77 95.18 -61.75
CA ILE A 341 -36.83 95.24 -62.77
C ILE A 341 -38.07 95.97 -62.22
N ILE A 342 -38.47 95.71 -60.97
CA ILE A 342 -39.58 96.40 -60.31
C ILE A 342 -39.28 97.91 -60.15
N LYS A 343 -38.05 98.28 -59.83
CA LYS A 343 -37.60 99.68 -59.74
C LYS A 343 -37.64 100.37 -61.11
N ASP A 344 -37.09 99.75 -62.15
CA ASP A 344 -37.07 100.28 -63.51
C ASP A 344 -38.52 100.42 -64.08
N LEU A 345 -39.41 99.46 -63.77
CA LEU A 345 -40.84 99.54 -64.06
C LEU A 345 -41.57 100.62 -63.23
N SER A 346 -41.14 100.88 -62.00
CA SER A 346 -41.72 101.93 -61.15
C SER A 346 -41.32 103.34 -61.62
N GLU A 347 -40.07 103.52 -62.04
CA GLU A 347 -39.57 104.77 -62.62
C GLU A 347 -40.26 105.06 -63.96
N THR A 348 -40.35 104.07 -64.86
CA THR A 348 -41.08 104.23 -66.13
C THR A 348 -42.60 104.41 -65.93
N LEU A 349 -43.21 103.80 -64.90
CA LEU A 349 -44.60 104.10 -64.52
C LEU A 349 -44.75 105.55 -64.04
N GLN A 350 -43.81 106.05 -63.23
CA GLN A 350 -43.81 107.43 -62.75
C GLN A 350 -43.65 108.44 -63.89
N ASP A 351 -42.80 108.16 -64.88
CA ASP A 351 -42.62 109.01 -66.07
C ASP A 351 -43.82 108.95 -67.03
N ASN A 352 -44.45 107.78 -67.18
CA ASN A 352 -45.74 107.68 -67.86
C ASN A 352 -46.84 108.45 -67.13
N GLU A 353 -46.85 108.48 -65.78
CA GLU A 353 -47.75 109.33 -65.00
C GLU A 353 -47.49 110.83 -65.20
N LYS A 354 -46.23 111.27 -65.29
CA LYS A 354 -45.87 112.66 -65.63
C LYS A 354 -46.38 113.00 -67.03
N SER A 355 -46.00 112.19 -68.02
CA SER A 355 -46.42 112.33 -69.42
C SER A 355 -47.94 112.31 -69.58
N TYR A 356 -48.67 111.51 -68.79
CA TYR A 356 -50.13 111.50 -68.79
C TYR A 356 -50.72 112.79 -68.20
N LYS A 357 -50.15 113.35 -67.13
CA LYS A 357 -50.58 114.62 -66.55
C LYS A 357 -50.28 115.80 -67.48
N GLU A 358 -49.14 115.77 -68.17
CA GLU A 358 -48.76 116.72 -69.22
C GLU A 358 -49.69 116.62 -70.43
N LEU A 359 -49.92 115.41 -70.95
CA LEU A 359 -50.86 115.16 -72.05
C LEU A 359 -52.30 115.54 -71.65
N GLN A 360 -52.72 115.32 -70.39
CA GLN A 360 -54.02 115.74 -69.90
C GLN A 360 -54.13 117.28 -69.86
N ALA A 361 -53.06 117.99 -69.49
CA ALA A 361 -53.00 119.45 -69.55
C ALA A 361 -53.00 119.97 -71.01
N GLU A 362 -52.22 119.36 -71.90
CA GLU A 362 -52.24 119.65 -73.34
C GLU A 362 -53.60 119.35 -73.98
N LEU A 363 -54.27 118.27 -73.60
CA LEU A 363 -55.59 117.90 -74.12
C LEU A 363 -56.67 118.86 -73.57
N LEU A 364 -56.51 119.39 -72.36
CA LEU A 364 -57.37 120.46 -71.83
C LEU A 364 -57.12 121.79 -72.57
N LEU A 365 -55.86 122.13 -72.86
CA LEU A 365 -55.49 123.29 -73.69
C LEU A 365 -55.98 123.12 -75.14
N THR A 366 -55.92 121.91 -75.67
CA THR A 366 -56.34 121.55 -77.02
C THR A 366 -57.86 121.47 -77.11
N ARG A 367 -58.59 121.08 -76.06
CA ARG A 367 -60.05 121.25 -75.97
C ARG A 367 -60.46 122.72 -75.98
N LYS A 368 -59.69 123.62 -75.35
CA LYS A 368 -59.91 125.07 -75.50
C LYS A 368 -59.67 125.55 -76.94
N ARG A 369 -58.61 125.06 -77.60
CA ARG A 369 -58.36 125.33 -79.04
C ARG A 369 -59.39 124.69 -79.97
N GLN A 370 -59.94 123.52 -79.61
CA GLN A 370 -60.92 122.77 -80.39
C GLN A 370 -62.32 123.35 -80.23
N ALA A 371 -62.69 123.92 -79.07
CA ALA A 371 -63.90 124.72 -78.93
C ALA A 371 -63.87 125.91 -79.92
N PHE A 372 -62.75 126.65 -79.93
CA PHE A 372 -62.50 127.76 -80.85
C PHE A 372 -62.49 127.33 -82.34
N LEU A 373 -61.86 126.19 -82.66
CA LEU A 373 -61.81 125.69 -84.04
C LEU A 373 -63.10 124.99 -84.50
N ALA A 374 -63.89 124.38 -83.62
CA ALA A 374 -65.19 123.80 -83.99
C ALA A 374 -66.18 124.91 -84.41
N GLU A 375 -66.21 126.00 -83.64
CA GLU A 375 -66.94 127.24 -83.95
C GLU A 375 -66.49 127.86 -85.30
N THR A 376 -65.26 127.58 -85.74
CA THR A 376 -64.74 128.01 -87.06
C THR A 376 -65.07 127.00 -88.19
N CYS A 377 -64.99 125.70 -87.92
CA CYS A 377 -64.99 124.65 -88.94
C CYS A 377 -66.39 124.12 -89.34
N GLU A 378 -67.45 124.36 -88.55
CA GLU A 378 -68.83 123.99 -88.95
C GLU A 378 -69.28 124.68 -90.27
N ASN A 379 -68.65 125.80 -90.62
CA ASN A 379 -68.84 126.48 -91.91
C ASN A 379 -68.06 125.80 -93.06
N ASN A 380 -66.89 125.23 -92.79
CA ASN A 380 -65.93 124.80 -93.82
C ASN A 380 -66.07 123.33 -94.24
N VAL A 381 -66.62 122.46 -93.37
CA VAL A 381 -66.84 121.03 -93.68
C VAL A 381 -67.89 120.82 -94.78
N ARG A 382 -68.66 121.87 -95.14
CA ARG A 382 -69.68 121.83 -96.19
C ARG A 382 -69.14 122.02 -97.62
N GLU A 383 -67.84 122.23 -97.81
CA GLU A 383 -67.21 122.44 -99.13
C GLU A 383 -66.25 121.33 -99.57
N LEU A 384 -65.97 120.33 -98.72
CA LEU A 384 -65.02 119.23 -99.02
C LEU A 384 -65.70 117.88 -99.34
N GLU A 385 -66.94 117.91 -99.81
CA GLU A 385 -67.56 116.78 -100.55
C GLU A 385 -67.10 116.76 -102.02
N SER A 386 -65.79 116.60 -102.30
CA SER A 386 -65.33 116.19 -103.64
C SER A 386 -63.89 115.67 -103.72
N LEU A 387 -63.70 114.69 -104.62
CA LEU A 387 -62.45 114.14 -105.19
C LEU A 387 -61.61 113.11 -104.39
N LEU A 388 -61.63 111.88 -104.92
CA LEU A 388 -60.69 110.74 -104.79
C LEU A 388 -60.58 110.09 -103.39
N ASP A 389 -61.03 108.85 -103.13
CA ASP A 389 -61.31 107.65 -103.96
C ASP A 389 -60.12 106.71 -104.29
N SER A 390 -59.64 106.04 -103.22
CA SER A 390 -59.52 104.58 -103.02
C SER A 390 -58.39 103.68 -103.61
N PHE A 391 -57.90 102.81 -102.70
CA PHE A 391 -57.20 101.50 -102.80
C PHE A 391 -55.85 101.28 -103.52
N THR A 392 -54.93 100.62 -102.78
CA THR A 392 -53.78 99.82 -103.27
C THR A 392 -53.38 98.74 -102.23
N MET A 393 -53.11 97.48 -102.65
CA MET A 393 -52.35 96.43 -101.91
C MET A 393 -52.08 95.20 -102.81
N SER A 394 -50.83 94.68 -102.94
CA SER A 394 -50.53 93.26 -103.29
C SER A 394 -49.04 92.81 -103.23
N SER A 395 -48.78 91.66 -102.59
CA SER A 395 -47.81 90.56 -102.88
C SER A 395 -46.33 90.79 -103.34
N GLN A 396 -45.38 90.63 -102.39
CA GLN A 396 -44.34 89.55 -102.26
C GLN A 396 -43.60 88.93 -103.49
N TRP A 397 -42.25 88.89 -103.47
CA TRP A 397 -41.34 88.17 -104.42
C TRP A 397 -40.11 87.47 -103.72
N THR A 398 -39.08 87.01 -104.47
CA THR A 398 -38.45 85.66 -104.33
C THR A 398 -36.90 85.51 -104.47
N ALA A 399 -36.37 84.36 -103.99
CA ALA A 399 -35.25 83.49 -104.49
C ALA A 399 -33.82 83.99 -104.88
N GLY A 400 -32.78 83.12 -104.72
CA GLY A 400 -31.73 82.97 -105.76
C GLY A 400 -30.28 82.46 -105.47
N VAL A 401 -29.99 81.20 -105.88
CA VAL A 401 -28.83 80.73 -106.72
C VAL A 401 -27.34 80.65 -106.22
N HIS A 402 -26.73 79.50 -106.56
CA HIS A 402 -25.33 79.00 -106.61
C HIS A 402 -24.21 79.92 -107.27
N LYS A 403 -22.89 79.60 -107.46
CA LYS A 403 -22.18 78.33 -107.77
C LYS A 403 -20.61 78.42 -107.89
N ASP A 404 -19.96 77.23 -107.97
CA ASP A 404 -18.78 76.83 -108.80
C ASP A 404 -17.29 77.15 -108.44
N LYS A 405 -16.52 76.06 -108.20
CA LYS A 405 -15.26 75.59 -108.85
C LYS A 405 -13.85 75.80 -108.27
N ASP A 406 -13.08 74.71 -108.42
CA ASP A 406 -11.71 74.44 -107.97
C ASP A 406 -10.59 74.93 -108.92
N LYS A 407 -9.33 74.88 -108.44
CA LYS A 407 -8.09 74.95 -109.24
C LYS A 407 -6.96 74.07 -108.66
N PRO A 408 -5.99 73.63 -109.49
CA PRO A 408 -4.98 72.59 -109.16
C PRO A 408 -3.79 73.10 -108.30
N PRO A 409 -2.92 72.21 -107.78
CA PRO A 409 -2.21 72.44 -106.51
C PRO A 409 -0.89 73.23 -106.61
N SER A 410 -0.44 73.74 -105.46
CA SER A 410 0.84 74.45 -105.30
C SER A 410 1.92 73.60 -104.61
N PHE A 411 3.18 74.02 -104.77
CA PHE A 411 4.38 73.42 -104.17
C PHE A 411 4.31 73.24 -102.64
N THR A 412 3.56 74.10 -101.95
CA THR A 412 3.33 74.03 -100.50
C THR A 412 2.74 72.69 -100.07
N LEU A 413 1.84 72.11 -100.88
CA LEU A 413 1.16 70.86 -100.55
C LEU A 413 2.13 69.66 -100.49
N VAL A 414 3.22 69.67 -101.27
CA VAL A 414 4.22 68.60 -101.28
C VAL A 414 5.12 68.67 -100.04
N LEU A 415 5.54 69.88 -99.65
CA LEU A 415 6.27 70.09 -98.40
C LEU A 415 5.41 69.74 -97.19
N GLU A 416 4.12 70.11 -97.20
CA GLU A 416 3.21 69.74 -96.12
C GLU A 416 2.95 68.23 -96.08
N THR A 417 2.83 67.56 -97.22
CA THR A 417 2.71 66.08 -97.27
C THR A 417 3.95 65.38 -96.67
N LEU A 418 5.16 65.88 -96.97
CA LEU A 418 6.40 65.39 -96.37
C LEU A 418 6.50 65.72 -94.87
N ARG A 419 5.96 66.85 -94.45
CA ARG A 419 5.90 67.25 -93.03
C ARG A 419 4.92 66.39 -92.24
N CYS A 420 3.71 66.17 -92.76
CA CYS A 420 2.72 65.25 -92.20
C CYS A 420 3.26 63.83 -92.11
N THR A 421 3.89 63.29 -93.17
CA THR A 421 4.45 61.93 -93.12
C THR A 421 5.64 61.82 -92.17
N LEU A 422 6.49 62.84 -92.02
CA LEU A 422 7.54 62.85 -91.00
C LEU A 422 6.95 62.88 -89.58
N THR A 423 5.95 63.74 -89.34
CA THR A 423 5.22 63.78 -88.07
C THR A 423 4.50 62.47 -87.79
N ASP A 424 3.89 61.83 -88.78
CA ASP A 424 3.28 60.49 -88.65
C ASP A 424 4.30 59.42 -88.25
N TYR A 425 5.53 59.47 -88.79
CA TYR A 425 6.60 58.54 -88.38
C TYR A 425 7.11 58.83 -86.97
N GLN A 426 7.22 60.10 -86.57
CA GLN A 426 7.57 60.48 -85.20
C GLN A 426 6.47 60.06 -84.20
N ASN A 427 5.20 60.34 -84.50
CA ASN A 427 4.05 59.92 -83.71
C ASN A 427 4.01 58.40 -83.58
N LYS A 428 4.22 57.63 -84.65
CA LYS A 428 4.26 56.15 -84.60
C LYS A 428 5.46 55.62 -83.80
N GLN A 429 6.59 56.32 -83.81
CA GLN A 429 7.75 55.98 -82.97
C GLN A 429 7.47 56.28 -81.49
N GLU A 430 6.77 57.37 -81.19
CA GLU A 430 6.35 57.74 -79.83
C GLU A 430 5.25 56.80 -79.31
N GLU A 431 4.23 56.48 -80.12
CA GLU A 431 3.24 55.44 -79.84
C GLU A 431 3.90 54.08 -79.57
N ALA A 432 4.83 53.63 -80.41
CA ALA A 432 5.56 52.38 -80.20
C ALA A 432 6.45 52.40 -78.94
N SER A 433 7.00 53.56 -78.57
CA SER A 433 7.76 53.74 -77.33
C SER A 433 6.86 53.71 -76.09
N ASN A 434 5.71 54.37 -76.16
CA ASN A 434 4.69 54.37 -75.11
C ASN A 434 4.06 52.99 -74.91
N GLU A 435 3.82 52.23 -75.99
CA GLU A 435 3.38 50.83 -75.88
C GLU A 435 4.49 49.91 -75.33
N LEU A 436 5.76 50.15 -75.69
CA LEU A 436 6.88 49.42 -75.09
C LEU A 436 7.00 49.70 -73.58
N GLU A 437 6.86 50.96 -73.15
CA GLU A 437 6.86 51.34 -71.73
C GLU A 437 5.69 50.68 -70.99
N LYS A 438 4.45 50.76 -71.51
CA LYS A 438 3.30 50.02 -70.98
C LYS A 438 3.57 48.52 -70.86
N MET A 439 4.20 47.91 -71.87
CA MET A 439 4.55 46.48 -71.85
C MET A 439 5.60 46.18 -70.77
N THR A 440 6.60 47.03 -70.56
CA THR A 440 7.56 46.87 -69.45
C THR A 440 6.90 47.01 -68.07
N VAL A 441 5.98 47.96 -67.88
CA VAL A 441 5.22 48.11 -66.63
C VAL A 441 4.31 46.90 -66.37
N LEU A 442 3.67 46.37 -67.41
CA LEU A 442 2.90 45.12 -67.32
C LEU A 442 3.80 43.90 -67.03
N SER A 443 4.99 43.84 -67.62
CA SER A 443 5.98 42.79 -67.38
C SER A 443 6.48 42.82 -65.92
N GLU A 444 6.81 44.00 -65.39
CA GLU A 444 7.14 44.18 -63.97
C GLU A 444 5.99 43.80 -63.04
N LYS A 445 4.74 44.14 -63.41
CA LYS A 445 3.55 43.78 -62.63
C LYS A 445 3.36 42.25 -62.58
N MET A 446 3.48 41.57 -63.72
CA MET A 446 3.44 40.11 -63.79
C MET A 446 4.61 39.45 -63.05
N ALA A 447 5.81 40.05 -63.06
CA ALA A 447 6.95 39.57 -62.29
C ALA A 447 6.69 39.65 -60.77
N LYS A 448 6.14 40.77 -60.28
CA LYS A 448 5.77 40.96 -58.87
C LYS A 448 4.64 40.02 -58.43
N GLU A 449 3.67 39.75 -59.30
CA GLU A 449 2.61 38.76 -59.08
C GLU A 449 3.15 37.31 -59.09
N LEU A 450 4.16 37.01 -59.93
CA LEU A 450 4.87 35.74 -59.94
C LEU A 450 5.71 35.54 -58.66
N GLU A 451 6.41 36.57 -58.18
CA GLU A 451 7.15 36.51 -56.91
C GLU A 451 6.21 36.33 -55.71
N ALA A 452 5.08 37.03 -55.68
CA ALA A 452 4.06 36.89 -54.63
C ALA A 452 3.47 35.47 -54.60
N SER A 453 3.09 34.92 -55.77
CA SER A 453 2.58 33.55 -55.87
C SER A 453 3.63 32.49 -55.55
N GLN A 454 4.91 32.70 -55.89
CA GLN A 454 6.01 31.84 -55.41
C GLN A 454 6.16 31.91 -53.88
N HIS A 455 6.02 33.08 -53.26
CA HIS A 455 6.07 33.21 -51.80
C HIS A 455 4.90 32.49 -51.12
N GLN A 456 3.69 32.61 -51.67
CA GLN A 456 2.51 31.89 -51.20
C GLN A 456 2.67 30.36 -51.35
N LEU A 457 3.24 29.89 -52.47
CA LEU A 457 3.51 28.47 -52.68
C LEU A 457 4.54 27.94 -51.66
N ARG A 458 5.58 28.73 -51.33
CA ARG A 458 6.56 28.38 -50.28
C ARG A 458 5.92 28.31 -48.90
N SER A 459 5.06 29.26 -48.52
CA SER A 459 4.39 29.22 -47.20
C SER A 459 3.40 28.06 -47.10
N GLN A 460 2.61 27.80 -48.16
CA GLN A 460 1.73 26.63 -48.23
C GLN A 460 2.51 25.31 -48.15
N THR A 461 3.69 25.23 -48.77
CA THR A 461 4.57 24.05 -48.66
C THR A 461 5.08 23.85 -47.23
N GLN A 462 5.45 24.93 -46.53
CA GLN A 462 5.86 24.88 -45.13
C GLN A 462 4.71 24.50 -44.20
N GLU A 463 3.51 25.04 -44.40
CA GLU A 463 2.31 24.66 -43.67
C GLU A 463 1.96 23.17 -43.88
N LEU A 464 2.02 22.68 -45.13
CA LEU A 464 1.80 21.27 -45.44
C LEU A 464 2.85 20.37 -44.79
N GLN A 465 4.12 20.78 -44.72
CA GLN A 465 5.16 20.03 -44.00
C GLN A 465 4.86 19.98 -42.50
N ILE A 466 4.55 21.11 -41.86
CA ILE A 466 4.20 21.17 -40.42
C ILE A 466 2.97 20.29 -40.12
N LYS A 467 1.96 20.29 -41.02
CA LYS A 467 0.80 19.40 -40.90
C LYS A 467 1.20 17.93 -41.08
N HIS A 468 2.07 17.60 -42.03
CA HIS A 468 2.58 16.25 -42.23
C HIS A 468 3.34 15.75 -40.99
N ASP A 469 4.27 16.54 -40.45
CA ASP A 469 5.06 16.19 -39.27
C ASP A 469 4.14 15.91 -38.07
N SER A 470 3.17 16.80 -37.80
CA SER A 470 2.15 16.61 -36.75
C SER A 470 1.25 15.37 -36.96
N LEU A 471 1.00 14.99 -38.22
CA LEU A 471 0.30 13.75 -38.56
C LEU A 471 1.18 12.50 -38.31
N THR A 472 2.51 12.61 -38.45
CA THR A 472 3.41 11.52 -38.05
C THR A 472 3.49 11.35 -36.54
N ASP A 473 3.47 12.45 -35.77
CA ASP A 473 3.53 12.40 -34.30
C ASP A 473 2.23 11.88 -33.69
N THR A 474 1.08 12.40 -34.11
CA THR A 474 -0.23 11.86 -33.68
C THR A 474 -0.41 10.39 -34.08
N LYS A 475 0.21 9.92 -35.18
CA LYS A 475 0.26 8.50 -35.53
C LYS A 475 1.16 7.67 -34.60
N LYS A 476 2.29 8.21 -34.10
CA LYS A 476 3.12 7.56 -33.07
C LYS A 476 2.34 7.44 -31.76
N GLU A 477 1.63 8.50 -31.36
CA GLU A 477 0.77 8.50 -30.17
C GLU A 477 -0.38 7.50 -30.28
N LEU A 478 -1.07 7.44 -31.43
CA LEU A 478 -2.12 6.45 -31.70
C LEU A 478 -1.59 5.00 -31.55
N ASN A 479 -0.42 4.70 -32.13
CA ASN A 479 0.21 3.38 -31.97
C ASN A 479 0.54 3.09 -30.49
N ASN A 480 1.06 4.07 -29.75
CA ASN A 480 1.37 3.96 -28.32
C ASN A 480 0.12 3.83 -27.42
N LEU A 481 -1.05 4.25 -27.90
CA LEU A 481 -2.33 4.01 -27.24
C LEU A 481 -2.87 2.61 -27.59
N GLN A 482 -2.73 2.17 -28.84
CA GLN A 482 -3.12 0.82 -29.27
C GLN A 482 -2.36 -0.28 -28.51
N THR A 483 -1.04 -0.14 -28.30
CA THR A 483 -0.27 -1.09 -27.48
C THR A 483 -0.77 -1.12 -26.04
N LYS A 484 -0.95 0.06 -25.40
CA LYS A 484 -1.51 0.16 -24.04
C LYS A 484 -2.93 -0.41 -23.90
N CYS A 485 -3.72 -0.39 -24.97
CA CYS A 485 -5.03 -1.08 -25.00
C CYS A 485 -4.85 -2.60 -25.04
N ALA A 486 -3.99 -3.13 -25.92
CA ALA A 486 -3.69 -4.56 -25.98
C ALA A 486 -3.10 -5.10 -24.65
N ASP A 487 -2.21 -4.34 -24.01
CA ASP A 487 -1.66 -4.66 -22.68
C ASP A 487 -2.80 -4.80 -21.64
N ARG A 488 -3.73 -3.83 -21.61
CA ARG A 488 -4.89 -3.84 -20.72
C ARG A 488 -5.87 -4.97 -21.03
N GLU A 489 -6.09 -5.28 -22.30
CA GLU A 489 -6.93 -6.42 -22.73
C GLU A 489 -6.32 -7.75 -22.27
N SER A 490 -4.99 -7.89 -22.34
CA SER A 490 -4.29 -9.08 -21.82
C SER A 490 -4.43 -9.22 -20.29
N LEU A 491 -4.31 -8.11 -19.54
CA LEU A 491 -4.52 -8.09 -18.10
C LEU A 491 -5.99 -8.44 -17.73
N ILE A 492 -6.96 -7.91 -18.48
CA ILE A 492 -8.38 -8.24 -18.30
C ILE A 492 -8.65 -9.73 -18.59
N ALA A 493 -7.97 -10.33 -19.57
CA ALA A 493 -8.08 -11.76 -19.84
C ALA A 493 -7.52 -12.61 -18.68
N THR A 494 -6.35 -12.25 -18.13
CA THR A 494 -5.75 -12.90 -16.95
C THR A 494 -6.66 -12.81 -15.73
N LEU A 495 -7.13 -11.60 -15.37
CA LEU A 495 -8.02 -11.38 -14.23
C LEU A 495 -9.37 -12.11 -14.36
N LYS A 496 -9.90 -12.26 -15.58
CA LYS A 496 -11.09 -13.10 -15.83
C LYS A 496 -10.83 -14.57 -15.54
N MET A 497 -9.67 -15.10 -15.92
CA MET A 497 -9.32 -16.50 -15.66
C MET A 497 -9.03 -16.76 -14.18
N GLU A 498 -8.39 -15.81 -13.48
CA GLU A 498 -8.23 -15.86 -12.01
C GLU A 498 -9.59 -15.85 -11.30
N LEU A 499 -10.51 -14.97 -11.70
CA LEU A 499 -11.87 -14.93 -11.16
C LEU A 499 -12.63 -16.25 -11.41
N GLN A 500 -12.49 -16.85 -12.59
CA GLN A 500 -13.10 -18.14 -12.93
C GLN A 500 -12.52 -19.28 -12.07
N ASN A 501 -11.21 -19.28 -11.80
CA ASN A 501 -10.58 -20.24 -10.90
C ASN A 501 -11.09 -20.09 -9.46
N ILE A 502 -11.21 -18.85 -8.95
CA ILE A 502 -11.74 -18.57 -7.61
C ILE A 502 -13.21 -19.01 -7.49
N LEU A 503 -14.03 -18.75 -8.51
CA LEU A 503 -15.42 -19.21 -8.54
C LEU A 503 -15.52 -20.74 -8.49
N HIS A 504 -14.69 -21.46 -9.25
CA HIS A 504 -14.66 -22.92 -9.22
C HIS A 504 -14.23 -23.48 -7.84
N CYS A 505 -13.24 -22.86 -7.19
CA CYS A 505 -12.87 -23.21 -5.81
C CYS A 505 -14.05 -22.98 -4.83
N LEU A 506 -14.77 -21.86 -4.96
CA LEU A 506 -15.94 -21.56 -4.11
C LEU A 506 -17.12 -22.51 -4.37
N GLU A 507 -17.30 -23.02 -5.59
CA GLU A 507 -18.27 -24.07 -5.89
C GLU A 507 -17.89 -25.40 -5.24
N LYS A 508 -16.60 -25.75 -5.25
CA LYS A 508 -16.09 -26.95 -4.59
C LYS A 508 -16.25 -26.89 -3.06
N GLU A 509 -15.92 -25.76 -2.43
CA GLU A 509 -16.13 -25.58 -0.99
C GLU A 509 -17.62 -25.62 -0.61
N LYS A 510 -18.51 -25.08 -1.45
CA LYS A 510 -19.97 -25.23 -1.25
C LYS A 510 -20.41 -26.70 -1.28
N ALA A 511 -19.82 -27.53 -2.14
CA ALA A 511 -20.12 -28.96 -2.17
C ALA A 511 -19.71 -29.65 -0.86
N TYR A 512 -18.48 -29.40 -0.37
CA TYR A 512 -18.03 -29.91 0.94
C TYR A 512 -18.92 -29.43 2.10
N CYS A 513 -19.34 -28.16 2.11
CA CYS A 513 -20.28 -27.64 3.11
C CYS A 513 -21.65 -28.35 3.08
N ILE A 514 -22.12 -28.80 1.91
CA ILE A 514 -23.35 -29.60 1.78
C ILE A 514 -23.10 -31.03 2.28
N GLU A 515 -21.97 -31.65 1.94
CA GLU A 515 -21.59 -32.98 2.43
C GLU A 515 -21.50 -33.02 3.95
N TYR A 516 -20.74 -32.11 4.58
CA TYR A 516 -20.66 -32.00 6.03
C TYR A 516 -22.01 -31.68 6.68
N LYS A 517 -22.85 -30.85 6.07
CA LYS A 517 -24.20 -30.58 6.59
C LYS A 517 -25.06 -31.85 6.57
N ASN A 518 -24.99 -32.64 5.50
CA ASN A 518 -25.72 -33.90 5.39
C ASN A 518 -25.20 -34.95 6.39
N GLU A 519 -23.90 -34.95 6.70
CA GLU A 519 -23.30 -35.84 7.70
C GLU A 519 -23.67 -35.43 9.13
N ILE A 520 -23.63 -34.14 9.45
CA ILE A 520 -24.15 -33.59 10.72
C ILE A 520 -25.64 -33.93 10.87
N GLN A 521 -26.45 -33.76 9.82
CA GLN A 521 -27.88 -34.10 9.86
C GLN A 521 -28.10 -35.59 10.16
N LYS A 522 -27.36 -36.51 9.53
CA LYS A 522 -27.42 -37.95 9.85
C LYS A 522 -27.07 -38.23 11.31
N LEU A 523 -26.03 -37.57 11.84
CA LEU A 523 -25.64 -37.71 13.25
C LEU A 523 -26.72 -37.20 14.20
N THR A 524 -27.37 -36.08 13.88
CA THR A 524 -28.54 -35.57 14.60
C THR A 524 -29.70 -36.55 14.52
N GLU A 525 -30.06 -37.06 13.34
CA GLU A 525 -31.13 -38.05 13.16
C GLU A 525 -30.87 -39.35 13.94
N THR A 526 -29.62 -39.83 14.01
CA THR A 526 -29.27 -40.98 14.87
C THR A 526 -29.37 -40.66 16.36
N TYR A 527 -28.90 -39.48 16.79
CA TYR A 527 -28.99 -39.06 18.19
C TYR A 527 -30.45 -38.86 18.63
N GLU A 528 -31.25 -38.18 17.82
CA GLU A 528 -32.68 -38.00 18.06
C GLU A 528 -33.38 -39.35 18.16
N LYS A 529 -33.12 -40.28 17.23
CA LYS A 529 -33.67 -41.65 17.27
C LYS A 529 -33.23 -42.45 18.50
N ASP A 530 -32.00 -42.33 18.96
CA ASP A 530 -31.53 -42.98 20.18
C ASP A 530 -32.20 -42.36 21.43
N THR A 531 -32.42 -41.03 21.44
CA THR A 531 -33.24 -40.39 22.47
C THR A 531 -34.72 -40.76 22.38
N GLU A 532 -35.28 -40.98 21.18
CA GLU A 532 -36.64 -41.52 21.01
C GLU A 532 -36.73 -42.97 21.47
N HIS A 533 -35.71 -43.80 21.30
CA HIS A 533 -35.68 -45.15 21.86
C HIS A 533 -35.64 -45.14 23.39
N LEU A 534 -34.91 -44.20 24.00
CA LEU A 534 -34.97 -43.93 25.45
C LEU A 534 -36.36 -43.43 25.89
N VAL A 535 -36.90 -42.40 25.23
CA VAL A 535 -38.16 -41.75 25.62
C VAL A 535 -39.39 -42.62 25.32
N ALA A 536 -39.45 -43.33 24.20
CA ALA A 536 -40.49 -44.33 23.93
C ALA A 536 -40.39 -45.52 24.88
N GLY A 537 -39.17 -45.88 25.32
CA GLY A 537 -38.94 -46.81 26.42
C GLY A 537 -39.59 -46.35 27.74
N CYS A 538 -39.69 -45.04 27.98
CA CYS A 538 -40.42 -44.47 29.12
C CYS A 538 -41.92 -44.28 28.88
N VAL A 539 -42.37 -44.06 27.63
CA VAL A 539 -43.75 -43.68 27.31
C VAL A 539 -44.65 -44.88 26.97
N LEU A 540 -44.11 -46.00 26.50
CA LEU A 540 -44.88 -47.24 26.27
C LEU A 540 -44.92 -48.19 27.46
N ILE A 541 -45.20 -47.67 28.67
CA ILE A 541 -45.67 -48.48 29.81
C ILE A 541 -47.14 -48.90 29.60
N LYS A 542 -47.42 -49.55 28.47
CA LYS A 542 -48.43 -50.62 28.46
C LYS A 542 -47.84 -51.74 29.31
N LYS A 543 -48.51 -52.11 30.41
CA LYS A 543 -48.16 -53.17 31.36
C LYS A 543 -47.40 -54.33 30.68
N SER A 544 -46.06 -54.33 30.81
CA SER A 544 -45.19 -55.33 30.20
C SER A 544 -45.19 -56.60 31.03
N GLU A 545 -45.95 -57.61 30.59
CA GLU A 545 -45.97 -58.92 31.24
C GLU A 545 -44.67 -59.69 30.93
N GLY A 546 -43.93 -60.08 31.98
CA GLY A 546 -42.93 -61.16 31.88
C GLY A 546 -41.52 -60.82 31.35
N ILE A 547 -40.86 -59.78 31.89
CA ILE A 547 -39.38 -59.65 31.83
C ILE A 547 -38.74 -59.56 33.22
N LEU A 548 -39.29 -58.75 34.14
CA LEU A 548 -38.80 -58.70 35.54
C LEU A 548 -38.91 -60.07 36.26
N ASP A 549 -39.86 -60.92 35.86
CA ASP A 549 -40.03 -62.30 36.35
C ASP A 549 -38.93 -63.29 35.88
N LYS A 550 -37.97 -62.84 35.06
CA LYS A 550 -36.88 -63.65 34.52
C LYS A 550 -35.51 -63.34 35.12
N PHE A 551 -35.41 -62.29 35.94
CA PHE A 551 -34.20 -61.92 36.66
C PHE A 551 -34.41 -62.14 38.16
N SER A 552 -33.50 -62.84 38.79
CA SER A 552 -33.43 -62.92 40.25
C SER A 552 -33.18 -61.53 40.84
N TRP A 553 -33.57 -61.33 42.10
CA TRP A 553 -33.26 -60.10 42.83
C TRP A 553 -31.74 -59.82 42.87
N SER A 554 -30.92 -60.87 42.91
CA SER A 554 -29.46 -60.79 42.76
C SER A 554 -29.01 -60.17 41.43
N GLU A 555 -29.58 -60.59 40.30
CA GLU A 555 -29.21 -60.07 38.97
C GLU A 555 -29.70 -58.61 38.78
N LEU A 556 -30.85 -58.26 39.36
CA LEU A 556 -31.30 -56.86 39.42
C LEU A 556 -30.36 -56.00 40.28
N CYS A 557 -29.89 -56.53 41.41
CA CYS A 557 -28.89 -55.83 42.24
C CYS A 557 -27.53 -55.69 41.54
N THR A 558 -27.04 -56.68 40.80
CA THR A 558 -25.77 -56.54 40.05
C THR A 558 -25.90 -55.53 38.92
N VAL A 559 -26.98 -55.58 38.12
CA VAL A 559 -27.20 -54.59 37.05
C VAL A 559 -27.38 -53.18 37.62
N LEU A 560 -28.04 -53.01 38.76
CA LEU A 560 -28.12 -51.70 39.43
C LEU A 560 -26.75 -51.23 39.94
N GLN A 561 -25.94 -52.13 40.51
CA GLN A 561 -24.59 -51.82 40.98
C GLN A 561 -23.66 -51.43 39.82
N GLU A 562 -23.65 -52.20 38.72
CA GLU A 562 -22.86 -51.92 37.51
C GLU A 562 -23.22 -50.56 36.89
N ASN A 563 -24.52 -50.20 36.86
CA ASN A 563 -24.96 -48.89 36.40
C ASN A 563 -24.52 -47.76 37.36
N VAL A 564 -24.59 -47.98 38.68
CA VAL A 564 -24.11 -47.01 39.69
C VAL A 564 -22.60 -46.81 39.58
N ASP A 565 -21.82 -47.88 39.47
CA ASP A 565 -20.37 -47.82 39.34
C ASP A 565 -19.93 -47.16 38.03
N THR A 566 -20.66 -47.40 36.93
CA THR A 566 -20.46 -46.71 35.65
C THR A 566 -20.75 -45.21 35.76
N LEU A 567 -21.86 -44.82 36.39
CA LEU A 567 -22.21 -43.42 36.62
C LEU A 567 -21.20 -42.71 37.55
N ILE A 568 -20.66 -43.40 38.56
CA ILE A 568 -19.59 -42.89 39.41
C ILE A 568 -18.30 -42.70 38.61
N LEU A 569 -17.94 -43.64 37.74
CA LEU A 569 -16.75 -43.55 36.88
C LEU A 569 -16.85 -42.37 35.91
N ASP A 570 -17.98 -42.21 35.21
CA ASP A 570 -18.17 -41.09 34.28
C ASP A 570 -18.31 -39.74 34.99
N LEU A 571 -18.91 -39.69 36.19
CA LEU A 571 -18.94 -38.48 37.03
C LEU A 571 -17.53 -38.05 37.46
N ASN A 572 -16.69 -39.00 37.93
CA ASN A 572 -15.30 -38.71 38.29
C ASN A 572 -14.51 -38.20 37.08
N LYS A 573 -14.63 -38.87 35.94
CA LYS A 573 -14.01 -38.51 34.65
C LYS A 573 -14.50 -37.17 34.09
N ALA A 574 -15.74 -36.78 34.37
CA ALA A 574 -16.26 -35.44 34.09
C ALA A 574 -15.65 -34.40 35.04
N ASN A 575 -15.54 -34.71 36.33
CA ASN A 575 -14.96 -33.83 37.34
C ASN A 575 -13.46 -33.57 37.09
N GLU A 576 -12.69 -34.60 36.67
CA GLU A 576 -11.30 -34.46 36.21
C GLU A 576 -11.18 -33.49 35.02
N LYS A 577 -12.06 -33.61 34.02
CA LYS A 577 -12.10 -32.68 32.87
C LYS A 577 -12.42 -31.25 33.31
N VAL A 578 -13.36 -31.06 34.23
CA VAL A 578 -13.70 -29.74 34.79
C VAL A 578 -12.48 -29.17 35.53
N SER A 579 -11.86 -29.93 36.42
CA SER A 579 -10.65 -29.50 37.16
C SER A 579 -9.49 -29.12 36.23
N HIS A 580 -9.29 -29.87 35.13
CA HIS A 580 -8.29 -29.53 34.11
C HIS A 580 -8.65 -28.24 33.35
N LEU A 581 -9.91 -28.06 32.97
CA LEU A 581 -10.37 -26.84 32.29
C LEU A 581 -10.30 -25.61 33.21
N GLU A 582 -10.64 -25.73 34.49
CA GLU A 582 -10.46 -24.68 35.50
C GLU A 582 -8.99 -24.27 35.64
N TYR A 583 -8.08 -25.26 35.71
CA TYR A 583 -6.63 -25.01 35.73
C TYR A 583 -6.15 -24.29 34.47
N VAL A 584 -6.56 -24.74 33.28
CA VAL A 584 -6.20 -24.10 32.00
C VAL A 584 -6.77 -22.68 31.89
N CYS A 585 -8.01 -22.46 32.31
CA CYS A 585 -8.65 -21.14 32.34
C CYS A 585 -7.98 -20.20 33.34
N LYS A 586 -7.59 -20.70 34.52
CA LYS A 586 -6.83 -19.94 35.52
C LYS A 586 -5.47 -19.53 34.98
N ASN A 587 -4.68 -20.48 34.45
CA ASN A 587 -3.38 -20.18 33.85
C ASN A 587 -3.50 -19.13 32.74
N LYS A 588 -4.50 -19.26 31.85
CA LYS A 588 -4.77 -18.25 30.80
C LYS A 588 -5.13 -16.87 31.38
N SER A 589 -5.95 -16.83 32.44
CA SER A 589 -6.30 -15.58 33.15
C SER A 589 -5.08 -14.93 33.78
N ASP A 590 -4.20 -15.71 34.41
CA ASP A 590 -3.01 -15.20 35.09
C ASP A 590 -1.96 -14.72 34.06
N THR A 591 -1.70 -15.47 32.98
CA THR A 591 -0.83 -15.00 31.88
C THR A 591 -1.38 -13.74 31.18
N MET A 592 -2.71 -13.59 31.08
CA MET A 592 -3.30 -12.37 30.51
C MET A 592 -3.02 -11.14 31.40
N LYS A 593 -3.06 -11.30 32.73
CA LYS A 593 -2.71 -10.22 33.68
C LYS A 593 -1.23 -9.85 33.57
N GLU A 594 -0.34 -10.83 33.48
CA GLU A 594 1.10 -10.60 33.30
C GLU A 594 1.40 -9.84 32.01
N ILE A 595 0.76 -10.20 30.89
CA ILE A 595 0.87 -9.48 29.61
C ILE A 595 0.33 -8.06 29.74
N GLN A 596 -0.86 -7.89 30.34
CA GLN A 596 -1.49 -6.58 30.53
C GLN A 596 -0.63 -5.65 31.40
N GLN A 597 -0.10 -6.13 32.53
CA GLN A 597 0.82 -5.36 33.38
C GLN A 597 2.10 -5.00 32.62
N THR A 598 2.68 -5.95 31.86
CA THR A 598 3.89 -5.69 31.06
C THR A 598 3.66 -4.60 30.03
N GLN A 599 2.48 -4.58 29.38
CA GLN A 599 2.08 -3.53 28.44
C GLN A 599 1.86 -2.17 29.12
N GLU A 600 1.22 -2.13 30.30
CA GLU A 600 1.06 -0.89 31.07
C GLU A 600 2.42 -0.31 31.51
N GLU A 601 3.35 -1.19 31.93
CA GLU A 601 4.71 -0.79 32.29
C GLU A 601 5.53 -0.27 31.11
N THR A 602 5.41 -0.83 29.91
CA THR A 602 6.12 -0.32 28.72
C THR A 602 5.53 1.00 28.23
N LEU A 603 4.19 1.14 28.22
CA LEU A 603 3.52 2.41 27.92
C LEU A 603 3.91 3.52 28.90
N LYS A 604 4.02 3.20 30.20
CA LYS A 604 4.50 4.14 31.21
C LYS A 604 5.95 4.58 30.95
N LYS A 605 6.86 3.64 30.69
CA LYS A 605 8.27 3.92 30.36
C LYS A 605 8.38 4.81 29.10
N PHE A 606 7.56 4.55 28.07
CA PHE A 606 7.49 5.38 26.86
C PHE A 606 6.97 6.79 27.15
N ALA A 607 5.92 6.94 27.96
CA ALA A 607 5.38 8.24 28.36
C ALA A 607 6.39 9.07 29.19
N GLU A 608 7.20 8.42 30.02
CA GLU A 608 8.30 9.05 30.77
C GLU A 608 9.44 9.50 29.83
N GLN A 609 9.80 8.69 28.82
CA GLN A 609 10.77 9.05 27.78
C GLN A 609 10.30 10.25 26.93
N MET A 610 9.04 10.24 26.48
CA MET A 610 8.45 11.34 25.70
C MET A 610 8.49 12.67 26.47
N LYS A 611 8.17 12.66 27.77
CA LYS A 611 8.28 13.87 28.63
C LYS A 611 9.72 14.35 28.78
N ALA A 612 10.69 13.44 28.88
CA ALA A 612 12.11 13.80 28.95
C ALA A 612 12.60 14.42 27.63
N GLN A 613 12.15 13.90 26.49
CA GLN A 613 12.45 14.43 25.16
C GLN A 613 11.81 15.81 24.93
N GLU A 614 10.52 15.97 25.27
CA GLU A 614 9.82 17.25 25.26
C GLU A 614 10.53 18.30 26.12
N SER A 615 10.94 17.92 27.34
CA SER A 615 11.70 18.80 28.24
C SER A 615 13.07 19.21 27.66
N CYS A 616 13.73 18.30 26.94
CA CYS A 616 15.00 18.58 26.26
C CYS A 616 14.81 19.57 25.11
N TRP A 617 13.81 19.36 24.25
CA TRP A 617 13.47 20.28 23.15
C TRP A 617 13.02 21.65 23.66
N LEU A 618 12.21 21.70 24.73
CA LEU A 618 11.79 22.96 25.35
C LEU A 618 13.00 23.75 25.86
N LYS A 619 13.97 23.07 26.49
CA LYS A 619 15.23 23.71 26.92
C LYS A 619 16.05 24.22 25.73
N GLN A 620 16.25 23.39 24.70
CA GLN A 620 16.96 23.81 23.48
C GLN A 620 16.30 25.02 22.82
N LYS A 621 14.96 25.07 22.79
CA LYS A 621 14.20 26.23 22.34
C LYS A 621 14.52 27.47 23.18
N THR A 622 14.42 27.40 24.51
CA THR A 622 14.72 28.55 25.38
C THR A 622 16.18 29.01 25.27
N ASP A 623 17.13 28.07 25.13
CA ASP A 623 18.56 28.38 24.96
C ASP A 623 18.82 29.11 23.62
N LEU A 624 18.06 28.79 22.56
CA LEU A 624 18.10 29.49 21.27
C LEU A 624 17.38 30.85 21.32
N GLU A 625 16.20 30.94 21.94
CA GLU A 625 15.47 32.21 22.13
C GLU A 625 16.30 33.22 22.93
N GLN A 626 17.04 32.75 23.94
CA GLN A 626 18.01 33.54 24.70
C GLN A 626 19.17 34.03 23.81
N GLN A 627 19.75 33.17 22.96
CA GLN A 627 20.83 33.55 22.04
C GLN A 627 20.38 34.60 21.01
N TYR A 628 19.22 34.42 20.39
CA TYR A 628 18.66 35.41 19.46
C TYR A 628 18.35 36.74 20.15
N SER A 629 17.87 36.71 21.40
CA SER A 629 17.61 37.92 22.18
C SER A 629 18.88 38.72 22.48
N VAL A 630 20.00 38.05 22.80
CA VAL A 630 21.31 38.68 22.98
C VAL A 630 21.79 39.29 21.65
N LEU A 631 21.76 38.52 20.55
CA LEU A 631 22.22 38.99 19.25
C LEU A 631 21.41 40.19 18.72
N LEU A 632 20.09 40.21 18.95
CA LEU A 632 19.23 41.35 18.64
C LEU A 632 19.61 42.60 19.47
N GLY A 633 19.95 42.42 20.75
CA GLY A 633 20.48 43.49 21.61
C GLY A 633 21.82 44.05 21.11
N GLU A 634 22.74 43.19 20.67
CA GLU A 634 24.01 43.60 20.06
C GLU A 634 23.83 44.32 18.72
N VAL A 635 22.84 43.92 17.91
CA VAL A 635 22.50 44.63 16.65
C VAL A 635 21.89 45.99 16.96
N HIS A 636 20.97 46.08 17.92
CA HIS A 636 20.30 47.32 18.28
C HIS A 636 21.28 48.35 18.88
N THR A 637 22.17 47.93 19.78
CA THR A 637 23.22 48.79 20.35
C THR A 637 24.22 49.27 19.29
N ARG A 638 24.65 48.41 18.36
CA ARG A 638 25.47 48.85 17.21
C ARG A 638 24.75 49.87 16.32
N ALA A 639 23.46 49.68 16.05
CA ALA A 639 22.67 50.62 15.27
C ALA A 639 22.51 51.98 15.98
N GLN A 640 22.29 51.99 17.30
CA GLN A 640 22.27 53.22 18.11
C GLN A 640 23.61 53.96 18.06
N VAL A 641 24.74 53.26 18.26
CA VAL A 641 26.08 53.86 18.17
C VAL A 641 26.33 54.46 16.78
N GLN A 642 25.96 53.73 15.71
CA GLN A 642 26.08 54.26 14.35
C GLN A 642 25.22 55.51 14.14
N TYR A 643 24.01 55.57 14.70
CA TYR A 643 23.13 56.74 14.63
C TYR A 643 23.76 57.96 15.33
N PHE A 644 24.23 57.80 16.58
CA PHE A 644 24.91 58.88 17.31
C PHE A 644 26.20 59.35 16.62
N CYS A 645 26.99 58.44 16.03
CA CYS A 645 28.13 58.83 15.20
C CYS A 645 27.70 59.61 13.95
N GLN A 646 26.58 59.24 13.32
CA GLN A 646 26.04 59.96 12.17
C GLN A 646 25.56 61.37 12.54
N GLU A 647 24.91 61.55 13.69
CA GLU A 647 24.51 62.87 14.19
C GLU A 647 25.73 63.74 14.54
N THR A 648 26.74 63.16 15.20
CA THR A 648 27.97 63.87 15.61
C THR A 648 28.84 64.32 14.42
N ILE A 649 28.65 63.73 13.23
CA ILE A 649 29.34 64.11 11.99
C ILE A 649 28.58 65.21 11.20
N ASN A 650 27.31 65.48 11.56
CA ASN A 650 26.46 66.49 10.92
C ASN A 650 26.33 67.79 11.74
N PHE A 651 27.20 68.00 12.74
CA PHE A 651 27.24 69.17 13.64
C PHE A 651 28.63 69.82 13.66
#